data_AF-F8N6C8-F1
#
_entry.id   AF-F8N6C8-F1
#
_cell.length_a   1.000
_cell.length_b   1.000
_cell.length_c   1.000
_cell.angle_alpha   90.00
_cell.angle_beta   90.00
_cell.angle_gamma   90.00
#
_symmetry.space_group_name_H-M   'P 1'
#
loop_
_entity.id
_entity.type
_entity.pdbx_description
1 polymer ?
#
loop_
_entity_poly.entity_id
_entity_poly.type
_entity_poly.pdbx_seq_one_letter_code
_entity_poly.pdbx_strand_id
1 'polypeptide(L)'
;MPVSAARKFTCNIGITDITPKGHVVLAGFAARKGLSTTVQTPLRSHSLVICSPKGEKVCIITNDMMELDIEETTEMRDSISARTGLPIDHIYIHNIHTHSAPRTGGSSTVPGGSNYEYSLTYQKIIVDNAVRTILSDNDFKPFTMQFGETTCAINMNRGEKDGPCTHKVYVLRLMGKDHKPIVSLVNYCCHPVSLGPGSHVVSADFPGFETMLLQRAWGGEVFHFTSAAGNVDPIGGPKRDTLNSYNKGKQMADSILMKIRFRDIKMNTDFAVCSAEAHLPFRVEHIDKDTILNFAQSILNNPVEVSPTWKQDVRGWCRQMLREYDEGLVKDYLPVRIAGVNIGGFPILFTQGEPFNEYDVQLRKKVGKPMLFIAYTNGQNSYLPSAHAYDTPYYAYEKDQMFVYVKSPYPLSSKFPIVYSKALYDVVKRALAPTSNSLRYSIIPQPKELTETKGDFLLNGKTLIIITADDNAFQEVADNFARQLCLVSGLKIKVIPGMVLQSNYICFQKVDGMSNEAYELSVEPRRIVIKATSAHGAYYGVQTIFQLLPPEVYGDRRTQGIKWSLPCCEIKDEPRFRYRGMMLDCARHFLPKEFVKKFIDLLAMHKQNMFHWHLTDDQGWRIEIKKYPRLTEVGSRRLETTDYDGKNSDYTPHGGYYTQEDVKDIVNYARQRFVTVIPEIEMPGHASAAIAAYPEIAVFPDRTYHVATGWGVKKDVMAPTVRTFQFLDDVFSELLPLLPSVYYSFGGDECPRDQWRESSYCRDLMKILGTDDAGDLQAIFATHMERFLSKNGKRAIGWDEILDNGAMKSTIVLSYRGHAPAYKAVWRNMDVVMCPNRWCYLDYYQEDPDKEQKSQDLFLPLRKVYDYFPIGDTLSASRHKYIMGVQGCIWGEYCQDAKRAEYLGFPRTVALSEVGWCDRGNKNFQNFCARMLKDFRRLDAKHVAYSKAFFNVIFNFDRKKRDYPQKLKLTIDYPNAVIRYTTDGKAVTPHSQIYDGILTVVKGTIVKARAYLGDRRPVGIEVSKTF
;
A
#
# COMPACT_ATOMS: atom_id res chain seq x y z
N MET A 1 -11.53 24.58 -30.20
CA MET A 1 -10.21 24.98 -29.67
C MET A 1 -9.14 24.42 -30.60
N PRO A 2 -8.10 25.18 -30.98
CA PRO A 2 -7.03 24.64 -31.81
C PRO A 2 -6.30 23.53 -31.06
N VAL A 3 -5.86 22.52 -31.80
CA VAL A 3 -5.11 21.36 -31.31
C VAL A 3 -3.87 21.87 -30.57
N SER A 4 -3.90 21.73 -29.24
CA SER A 4 -2.80 22.09 -28.33
C SER A 4 -1.49 21.44 -28.81
N ALA A 5 -0.47 22.25 -29.10
CA ALA A 5 0.87 21.76 -29.37
C ALA A 5 1.33 20.86 -28.22
N ALA A 6 1.76 19.63 -28.53
CA ALA A 6 2.18 18.67 -27.51
C ALA A 6 3.28 19.29 -26.62
N ARG A 7 3.02 19.38 -25.32
CA ARG A 7 3.99 19.83 -24.32
C ARG A 7 5.24 18.92 -24.39
N LYS A 8 6.43 19.49 -24.26
CA LYS A 8 7.71 18.74 -24.27
C LYS A 8 8.14 18.43 -22.85
N PHE A 9 9.08 17.49 -22.69
CA PHE A 9 9.81 17.34 -21.42
C PHE A 9 10.57 18.63 -21.10
N THR A 10 10.53 19.03 -19.83
CA THR A 10 11.28 20.18 -19.32
C THR A 10 12.01 19.82 -18.04
N CYS A 11 13.09 20.55 -17.72
CA CYS A 11 13.81 20.38 -16.47
C CYS A 11 14.16 21.71 -15.82
N ASN A 12 14.30 21.68 -14.49
CA ASN A 12 14.81 22.79 -13.68
C ASN A 12 15.94 22.28 -12.77
N ILE A 13 16.86 23.15 -12.41
CA ILE A 13 18.02 22.84 -11.57
C ILE A 13 18.15 23.86 -10.45
N GLY A 14 18.34 23.37 -9.23
CA GLY A 14 18.72 24.19 -8.07
C GLY A 14 20.00 23.70 -7.45
N ILE A 15 20.86 24.63 -7.06
CA ILE A 15 22.15 24.35 -6.43
C ILE A 15 22.23 25.14 -5.14
N THR A 16 22.77 24.50 -4.10
CA THR A 16 23.04 25.17 -2.83
C THR A 16 24.32 24.65 -2.20
N ASP A 17 24.99 25.52 -1.45
CA ASP A 17 26.21 25.23 -0.72
C ASP A 17 25.85 24.57 0.63
N ILE A 18 26.42 23.40 0.87
CA ILE A 18 26.27 22.63 2.12
C ILE A 18 27.62 22.48 2.85
N THR A 19 28.60 23.34 2.53
CA THR A 19 29.91 23.36 3.19
C THR A 19 29.75 23.80 4.65
N PRO A 20 30.36 23.10 5.63
CA PRO A 20 30.34 23.52 7.03
C PRO A 20 31.05 24.86 7.20
N LYS A 21 30.51 25.74 8.05
CA LYS A 21 31.12 27.05 8.36
C LYS A 21 32.32 26.97 9.31
N GLY A 22 32.50 25.85 10.00
CA GLY A 22 33.56 25.64 10.98
C GLY A 22 34.23 24.28 10.85
N HIS A 23 35.18 24.01 11.75
CA HIS A 23 35.87 22.73 11.82
C HIS A 23 34.93 21.63 12.31
N VAL A 24 34.86 20.52 11.58
CA VAL A 24 33.91 19.43 11.82
C VAL A 24 34.63 18.09 11.85
N VAL A 25 34.03 17.10 12.51
CA VAL A 25 34.40 15.70 12.34
C VAL A 25 33.98 15.25 10.94
N LEU A 26 34.92 14.71 10.16
CA LEU A 26 34.64 14.16 8.83
C LEU A 26 34.02 12.75 8.95
N ALA A 27 33.20 12.40 7.97
CA ALA A 27 32.56 11.10 7.84
C ALA A 27 33.58 10.06 7.34
N GLY A 28 33.63 8.89 7.98
CA GLY A 28 34.73 7.94 7.81
C GLY A 28 36.12 8.56 8.10
N PHE A 29 37.24 7.84 8.01
CA PHE A 29 37.48 6.44 8.35
C PHE A 29 37.48 6.27 9.87
N ALA A 30 37.24 5.07 10.40
CA ALA A 30 37.32 4.82 11.85
C ALA A 30 38.70 5.18 12.47
N ALA A 31 39.77 5.11 11.68
CA ALA A 31 41.13 5.48 12.10
C ALA A 31 41.39 7.00 12.12
N ARG A 32 40.53 7.83 11.53
CA ARG A 32 40.71 9.29 11.49
C ARG A 32 40.35 9.91 12.84
N LYS A 33 41.18 10.83 13.33
CA LYS A 33 40.99 11.53 14.61
C LYS A 33 41.15 13.03 14.43
N GLY A 34 40.32 13.80 15.15
CA GLY A 34 40.36 15.25 15.15
C GLY A 34 39.34 15.90 14.20
N LEU A 35 39.38 17.22 14.14
CA LEU A 35 38.50 18.03 13.31
C LEU A 35 39.14 18.30 11.95
N SER A 36 38.31 18.68 10.99
CA SER A 36 38.76 19.19 9.71
C SER A 36 39.66 20.41 9.88
N THR A 37 40.62 20.62 8.99
CA THR A 37 41.59 21.73 9.07
C THR A 37 41.26 22.85 8.09
N THR A 38 40.72 22.52 6.93
CA THR A 38 40.35 23.49 5.88
C THR A 38 39.37 22.86 4.89
N VAL A 39 38.87 23.66 3.94
CA VAL A 39 38.03 23.23 2.82
C VAL A 39 38.89 23.17 1.55
N GLN A 40 39.04 21.99 0.96
CA GLN A 40 39.71 21.82 -0.32
C GLN A 40 38.77 22.13 -1.49
N THR A 41 37.55 21.60 -1.43
CA THR A 41 36.49 21.88 -2.41
C THR A 41 35.19 22.13 -1.65
N PRO A 42 34.38 23.13 -2.06
CA PRO A 42 33.07 23.31 -1.48
C PRO A 42 32.21 22.05 -1.69
N LEU A 43 31.28 21.81 -0.76
CA LEU A 43 30.29 20.75 -0.85
C LEU A 43 28.97 21.34 -1.35
N ARG A 44 28.31 20.67 -2.29
CA ARG A 44 27.05 21.12 -2.87
C ARG A 44 25.96 20.09 -2.74
N SER A 45 24.73 20.58 -2.69
CA SER A 45 23.52 19.81 -2.95
C SER A 45 22.93 20.30 -4.26
N HIS A 46 22.68 19.36 -5.17
CA HIS A 46 22.12 19.61 -6.49
C HIS A 46 20.74 18.97 -6.60
N SER A 47 19.74 19.74 -7.02
CA SER A 47 18.37 19.26 -7.28
C SER A 47 18.08 19.37 -8.76
N LEU A 48 17.77 18.26 -9.42
CA LEU A 48 17.24 18.20 -10.78
C LEU A 48 15.76 17.83 -10.73
N VAL A 49 14.90 18.70 -11.24
CA VAL A 49 13.47 18.42 -11.38
C VAL A 49 13.15 18.23 -12.84
N ILE A 50 12.60 17.09 -13.21
CA ILE A 50 12.16 16.80 -14.58
C ILE A 50 10.63 16.76 -14.59
N CYS A 51 10.03 17.44 -15.55
CA CYS A 51 8.59 17.52 -15.76
C CYS A 51 8.23 16.88 -17.10
N SER A 52 7.25 15.99 -17.09
CA SER A 52 6.75 15.30 -18.27
C SER A 52 5.83 16.20 -19.11
N PRO A 53 5.58 15.86 -20.38
CA PRO A 53 4.53 16.49 -21.19
C PRO A 53 3.15 16.57 -20.50
N LYS A 54 2.86 15.63 -19.60
CA LYS A 54 1.60 15.54 -18.86
C LYS A 54 1.60 16.36 -17.56
N GLY A 55 2.73 16.99 -17.20
CA GLY A 55 2.88 17.79 -15.98
C GLY A 55 3.33 16.99 -14.74
N GLU A 56 3.57 15.68 -14.89
CA GLU A 56 4.12 14.84 -13.81
C GLU A 56 5.59 15.21 -13.58
N LYS A 57 6.00 15.42 -12.33
CA LYS A 57 7.36 15.81 -11.96
C LYS A 57 8.10 14.67 -11.25
N VAL A 58 9.43 14.66 -11.32
CA VAL A 58 10.34 13.88 -10.47
C VAL A 58 11.48 14.78 -10.00
N CYS A 59 11.88 14.65 -8.74
CA CYS A 59 12.99 15.39 -8.15
C CYS A 59 14.12 14.43 -7.77
N ILE A 60 15.29 14.62 -8.38
CA ILE A 60 16.51 13.86 -8.13
C ILE A 60 17.50 14.81 -7.45
N ILE A 61 17.89 14.49 -6.23
CA ILE A 61 18.82 15.27 -5.41
C ILE A 61 20.12 14.47 -5.31
N THR A 62 21.27 15.11 -5.55
CA THR A 62 22.60 14.53 -5.29
C THR A 62 23.41 15.45 -4.41
N ASN A 63 23.99 14.91 -3.33
CA ASN A 63 24.75 15.67 -2.35
C ASN A 63 26.21 15.22 -2.30
N ASP A 64 27.10 16.19 -2.11
CA ASP A 64 28.53 15.96 -1.82
C ASP A 64 28.72 15.53 -0.35
N MET A 65 28.08 14.41 0.02
CA MET A 65 28.07 13.85 1.38
C MET A 65 28.48 12.38 1.35
N MET A 66 28.83 11.82 2.51
CA MET A 66 29.04 10.37 2.64
C MET A 66 27.70 9.64 2.59
N GLU A 67 26.84 9.91 3.57
CA GLU A 67 25.56 9.25 3.71
C GLU A 67 24.58 10.05 4.57
N LEU A 68 23.33 9.61 4.48
CA LEU A 68 22.20 10.03 5.29
C LEU A 68 21.45 8.76 5.68
N ASP A 69 20.96 8.70 6.91
CA ASP A 69 20.24 7.51 7.34
C ASP A 69 18.82 7.43 6.72
N ILE A 70 18.15 6.29 6.91
CA ILE A 70 16.82 6.04 6.33
C ILE A 70 15.77 6.97 6.97
N GLU A 71 15.88 7.28 8.25
CA GLU A 71 14.93 8.12 8.97
C GLU A 71 15.05 9.57 8.48
N GLU A 72 16.27 10.11 8.46
CA GLU A 72 16.59 11.45 7.96
C GLU A 72 16.14 11.64 6.51
N THR A 73 16.47 10.69 5.63
CA THR A 73 16.05 10.76 4.22
C THR A 73 14.53 10.67 4.07
N THR A 74 13.86 9.88 4.91
CA THR A 74 12.39 9.79 4.91
C THR A 74 11.76 11.11 5.36
N GLU A 75 12.28 11.73 6.43
CA GLU A 75 11.80 13.03 6.92
C GLU A 75 11.99 14.15 5.89
N MET A 76 13.16 14.21 5.25
CA MET A 76 13.42 15.19 4.18
C MET A 76 12.48 15.01 2.98
N ARG A 77 12.24 13.75 2.54
CA ARG A 77 11.32 13.44 1.43
C ARG A 77 9.88 13.77 1.79
N ASP A 78 9.45 13.44 3.01
CA ASP A 78 8.13 13.82 3.54
C ASP A 78 7.96 15.35 3.54
N SER A 79 8.98 16.09 4.00
CA SER A 79 8.97 17.56 3.99
C SER A 79 8.84 18.12 2.58
N ILE A 80 9.67 17.66 1.63
CA ILE A 80 9.60 18.10 0.24
C ILE A 80 8.22 17.77 -0.36
N SER A 81 7.71 16.56 -0.11
CA SER A 81 6.40 16.12 -0.60
C SER A 81 5.28 17.01 -0.09
N ALA A 82 5.24 17.25 1.23
CA ALA A 82 4.26 18.10 1.88
C ALA A 82 4.24 19.54 1.34
N ARG A 83 5.44 20.12 1.11
CA ARG A 83 5.60 21.52 0.68
C ARG A 83 5.30 21.75 -0.79
N THR A 84 5.40 20.71 -1.61
CA THR A 84 5.35 20.84 -3.07
C THR A 84 4.17 20.13 -3.71
N GLY A 85 3.51 19.22 -2.99
CA GLY A 85 2.51 18.30 -3.53
C GLY A 85 3.11 17.18 -4.40
N LEU A 86 4.44 17.11 -4.52
CA LEU A 86 5.13 16.06 -5.27
C LEU A 86 5.02 14.72 -4.52
N PRO A 87 4.63 13.60 -5.16
CA PRO A 87 4.55 12.32 -4.47
C PRO A 87 5.90 11.92 -3.86
N ILE A 88 5.88 11.30 -2.67
CA ILE A 88 7.11 10.89 -1.99
C ILE A 88 7.98 9.97 -2.87
N ASP A 89 7.36 9.05 -3.62
CA ASP A 89 8.03 8.12 -4.53
C ASP A 89 8.65 8.79 -5.76
N HIS A 90 8.41 10.10 -5.96
CA HIS A 90 9.01 10.92 -7.00
C HIS A 90 10.17 11.78 -6.49
N ILE A 91 10.61 11.59 -5.24
CA ILE A 91 11.72 12.33 -4.62
C ILE A 91 12.83 11.33 -4.28
N TYR A 92 14.02 11.55 -4.84
CA TYR A 92 15.20 10.69 -4.64
C TYR A 92 16.36 11.50 -4.09
N ILE A 93 16.97 11.05 -2.99
CA ILE A 93 18.11 11.71 -2.35
C ILE A 93 19.31 10.78 -2.42
N HIS A 94 20.27 11.09 -3.29
CA HIS A 94 21.54 10.40 -3.50
C HIS A 94 22.68 11.12 -2.78
N ASN A 95 23.66 10.37 -2.29
CA ASN A 95 24.92 10.92 -1.79
C ASN A 95 26.08 10.32 -2.60
N ILE A 96 27.04 11.15 -3.03
CA ILE A 96 28.19 10.65 -3.81
C ILE A 96 29.09 9.70 -3.01
N HIS A 97 28.94 9.67 -1.68
CA HIS A 97 29.70 8.83 -0.76
C HIS A 97 31.15 9.29 -0.53
N THR A 98 31.37 10.60 -0.38
CA THR A 98 32.70 11.14 -0.03
C THR A 98 33.00 10.99 1.45
N HIS A 99 34.13 10.37 1.79
CA HIS A 99 34.65 10.29 3.16
C HIS A 99 35.35 11.59 3.60
N SER A 100 35.23 12.67 2.84
CA SER A 100 35.75 14.00 3.18
C SER A 100 34.65 15.03 3.41
N ALA A 101 33.39 14.59 3.58
CA ALA A 101 32.29 15.41 4.04
C ALA A 101 32.09 15.34 5.56
N PRO A 102 31.33 16.28 6.19
CA PRO A 102 30.99 16.20 7.61
C PRO A 102 30.24 14.92 7.95
N ARG A 103 30.53 14.35 9.13
CA ARG A 103 29.76 13.24 9.70
C ARG A 103 28.36 13.71 10.10
N THR A 104 27.32 13.02 9.63
CA THR A 104 25.89 13.34 9.83
C THR A 104 25.21 12.58 10.96
N GLY A 105 25.81 11.49 11.46
CA GLY A 105 25.26 10.70 12.56
C GLY A 105 26.26 10.41 13.70
N GLY A 106 25.74 9.94 14.83
CA GLY A 106 26.54 9.53 16.00
C GLY A 106 26.81 10.66 17.00
N SER A 107 27.75 10.45 17.93
CA SER A 107 27.99 11.38 19.06
C SER A 107 28.47 12.77 18.66
N SER A 108 28.92 12.99 17.42
CA SER A 108 29.30 14.32 16.94
C SER A 108 28.08 15.20 16.61
N THR A 109 26.91 14.62 16.33
CA THR A 109 25.71 15.35 15.88
C THR A 109 24.64 15.52 16.94
N VAL A 110 24.89 15.10 18.18
CA VAL A 110 23.99 15.34 19.32
C VAL A 110 24.33 16.68 20.01
N PRO A 111 23.42 17.27 20.82
CA PRO A 111 23.72 18.51 21.54
C PRO A 111 25.04 18.46 22.31
N GLY A 112 25.91 19.44 22.08
CA GLY A 112 27.27 19.50 22.63
C GLY A 112 28.35 18.81 21.78
N GLY A 113 27.96 18.08 20.73
CA GLY A 113 28.88 17.48 19.76
C GLY A 113 29.41 18.47 18.73
N SER A 114 30.60 18.19 18.17
CA SER A 114 31.32 19.10 17.26
C SER A 114 30.60 19.41 15.95
N ASN A 115 29.71 18.52 15.50
CA ASN A 115 28.95 18.66 14.25
C ASN A 115 27.50 19.09 14.50
N TYR A 116 27.09 19.34 15.74
CA TYR A 116 25.69 19.61 16.10
C TYR A 116 25.08 20.76 15.28
N GLU A 117 25.78 21.88 15.18
CA GLU A 117 25.30 23.05 14.40
C GLU A 117 25.15 22.74 12.90
N TYR A 118 26.05 21.90 12.37
CA TYR A 118 25.93 21.44 10.98
C TYR A 118 24.70 20.55 10.81
N SER A 119 24.48 19.60 11.73
CA SER A 119 23.33 18.69 11.67
C SER A 119 21.98 19.41 11.76
N LEU A 120 21.92 20.58 12.42
CA LEU A 120 20.70 21.39 12.48
C LEU A 120 20.37 22.11 11.16
N THR A 121 21.32 22.24 10.24
CA THR A 121 21.18 23.16 9.10
C THR A 121 21.18 22.49 7.73
N TYR A 122 21.98 21.44 7.50
CA TYR A 122 22.13 20.87 6.16
C TYR A 122 20.81 20.30 5.60
N GLN A 123 20.01 19.62 6.42
CA GLN A 123 18.73 19.04 6.00
C GLN A 123 17.78 20.12 5.47
N LYS A 124 17.67 21.22 6.22
CA LYS A 124 16.85 22.38 5.83
C LYS A 124 17.34 22.98 4.52
N ILE A 125 18.65 23.15 4.35
CA ILE A 125 19.26 23.71 3.13
C ILE A 125 18.93 22.84 1.91
N ILE A 126 19.08 21.51 2.02
CA ILE A 126 18.77 20.54 0.95
C ILE A 126 17.28 20.59 0.59
N VAL A 127 16.40 20.51 1.61
CA VAL A 127 14.95 20.53 1.42
C VAL A 127 14.51 21.85 0.77
N ASP A 128 14.98 23.00 1.27
CA ASP A 128 14.62 24.32 0.72
C ASP A 128 15.06 24.48 -0.74
N ASN A 129 16.24 23.97 -1.08
CA ASN A 129 16.72 23.97 -2.48
C ASN A 129 15.81 23.14 -3.38
N ALA A 130 15.44 21.93 -2.96
CA ALA A 130 14.55 21.06 -3.72
C ALA A 130 13.15 21.69 -3.90
N VAL A 131 12.57 22.21 -2.81
CA VAL A 131 11.24 22.86 -2.81
C VAL A 131 11.22 24.05 -3.76
N ARG A 132 12.21 24.94 -3.67
CA ARG A 132 12.36 26.07 -4.59
C ARG A 132 12.44 25.60 -6.04
N THR A 133 13.26 24.59 -6.31
CA THR A 133 13.43 24.06 -7.68
C THR A 133 12.15 23.45 -8.24
N ILE A 134 11.36 22.76 -7.42
CA ILE A 134 10.10 22.12 -7.82
C ILE A 134 9.01 23.16 -8.13
N LEU A 135 8.95 24.24 -7.34
CA LEU A 135 7.89 25.26 -7.39
C LEU A 135 8.17 26.42 -8.37
N SER A 136 9.41 26.61 -8.82
CA SER A 136 9.76 27.63 -9.82
C SER A 136 9.31 27.26 -11.24
N ASP A 137 8.00 27.33 -11.52
CA ASP A 137 7.46 26.91 -12.82
C ASP A 137 8.02 27.68 -14.02
N ASN A 138 8.47 28.93 -13.83
CA ASN A 138 9.06 29.76 -14.89
C ASN A 138 10.49 29.35 -15.28
N ASP A 139 11.18 28.56 -14.45
CA ASP A 139 12.59 28.22 -14.65
C ASP A 139 12.77 26.91 -15.45
N PHE A 140 11.67 26.21 -15.76
CA PHE A 140 11.71 24.94 -16.49
C PHE A 140 12.09 25.12 -17.97
N LYS A 141 13.20 24.52 -18.37
CA LYS A 141 13.73 24.56 -19.74
C LYS A 141 13.42 23.27 -20.49
N PRO A 142 12.86 23.32 -21.71
CA PRO A 142 12.67 22.13 -22.53
C PRO A 142 14.00 21.54 -22.95
N PHE A 143 14.09 20.21 -22.99
CA PHE A 143 15.33 19.52 -23.33
C PHE A 143 15.15 18.36 -24.33
N THR A 144 16.25 18.00 -24.99
CA THR A 144 16.45 16.67 -25.62
C THR A 144 17.54 15.92 -24.86
N MET A 145 17.70 14.62 -25.13
CA MET A 145 18.69 13.79 -24.42
C MET A 145 19.79 13.28 -25.34
N GLN A 146 21.01 13.29 -24.83
CA GLN A 146 22.17 12.63 -25.43
C GLN A 146 22.79 11.67 -24.43
N PHE A 147 23.27 10.52 -24.90
CA PHE A 147 23.96 9.54 -24.06
C PHE A 147 25.32 9.18 -24.64
N GLY A 148 26.31 9.06 -23.77
CA GLY A 148 27.66 8.66 -24.10
C GLY A 148 28.17 7.62 -23.12
N GLU A 149 29.05 6.76 -23.63
CA GLU A 149 29.77 5.76 -22.85
C GLU A 149 31.26 5.89 -23.18
N THR A 150 32.11 5.78 -22.16
CA THR A 150 33.57 5.78 -22.30
C THR A 150 34.19 4.92 -21.19
N THR A 151 35.52 4.91 -21.11
CA THR A 151 36.26 4.20 -20.06
C THR A 151 37.24 5.14 -19.34
N CYS A 152 37.27 5.04 -18.02
CA CYS A 152 38.25 5.66 -17.15
C CYS A 152 38.81 4.59 -16.21
N ALA A 153 40.13 4.42 -16.18
CA ALA A 153 40.80 3.45 -15.33
C ALA A 153 41.42 4.15 -14.11
N ILE A 154 40.60 4.87 -13.33
CA ILE A 154 41.03 5.41 -12.03
C ILE A 154 40.65 4.51 -10.87
N ASN A 155 39.81 3.50 -11.09
CA ASN A 155 39.23 2.62 -10.10
C ASN A 155 39.81 1.19 -10.17
N MET A 156 39.74 0.46 -9.07
CA MET A 156 40.10 -0.96 -8.96
C MET A 156 39.25 -1.65 -7.90
N ASN A 157 39.14 -2.97 -7.99
CA ASN A 157 38.60 -3.76 -6.89
C ASN A 157 39.55 -3.66 -5.69
N ARG A 158 39.03 -3.20 -4.55
CA ARG A 158 39.87 -2.94 -3.36
C ARG A 158 40.28 -4.21 -2.61
N GLY A 159 39.54 -5.30 -2.80
CA GLY A 159 39.78 -6.56 -2.11
C GLY A 159 40.56 -7.59 -2.92
N GLU A 160 40.54 -7.46 -4.24
CA GLU A 160 41.16 -8.41 -5.15
C GLU A 160 41.87 -7.65 -6.27
N LYS A 161 43.21 -7.78 -6.35
CA LYS A 161 44.04 -7.04 -7.31
C LYS A 161 43.56 -7.17 -8.76
N ASP A 162 43.11 -8.36 -9.15
CA ASP A 162 42.60 -8.69 -10.50
C ASP A 162 41.10 -9.05 -10.47
N GLY A 163 40.38 -8.64 -9.42
CA GLY A 163 38.96 -8.93 -9.25
C GLY A 163 38.05 -8.12 -10.19
N PRO A 164 36.74 -8.42 -10.22
CA PRO A 164 35.80 -7.71 -11.09
C PRO A 164 35.80 -6.21 -10.82
N CYS A 165 36.00 -5.42 -11.87
CA CYS A 165 35.95 -3.96 -11.83
C CYS A 165 35.58 -3.41 -13.21
N THR A 166 34.46 -2.67 -13.31
CA THR A 166 34.10 -1.97 -14.54
C THR A 166 34.77 -0.61 -14.59
N HIS A 167 35.51 -0.33 -15.68
CA HIS A 167 36.09 0.98 -15.95
C HIS A 167 35.14 1.90 -16.74
N LYS A 168 33.89 1.49 -16.95
CA LYS A 168 32.94 2.22 -17.79
C LYS A 168 32.42 3.47 -17.08
N VAL A 169 32.36 4.56 -17.83
CA VAL A 169 31.72 5.83 -17.42
C VAL A 169 30.54 6.07 -18.35
N TYR A 170 29.38 6.36 -17.77
CA TYR A 170 28.16 6.67 -18.50
C TYR A 170 27.78 8.12 -18.29
N VAL A 171 27.42 8.84 -19.35
CA VAL A 171 27.02 10.25 -19.26
C VAL A 171 25.72 10.47 -20.00
N LEU A 172 24.69 10.92 -19.28
CA LEU A 172 23.44 11.43 -19.85
C LEU A 172 23.49 12.96 -19.87
N ARG A 173 23.16 13.59 -20.99
CA ARG A 173 23.03 15.05 -21.09
C ARG A 173 21.61 15.45 -21.41
N LEU A 174 21.11 16.44 -20.69
CA LEU A 174 19.89 17.17 -21.05
C LEU A 174 20.31 18.41 -21.83
N MET A 175 20.01 18.42 -23.13
CA MET A 175 20.43 19.46 -24.06
C MET A 175 19.32 20.50 -24.22
N GLY A 176 19.66 21.78 -24.06
CA GLY A 176 18.74 22.89 -24.28
C GLY A 176 18.45 23.14 -25.76
N LYS A 177 17.53 24.07 -26.04
CA LYS A 177 17.20 24.49 -27.40
C LYS A 177 18.38 25.12 -28.17
N ASP A 178 19.35 25.65 -27.44
CA ASP A 178 20.59 26.23 -27.97
C ASP A 178 21.66 25.17 -28.26
N HIS A 179 21.30 23.87 -28.17
CA HIS A 179 22.19 22.73 -28.32
C HIS A 179 23.35 22.72 -27.31
N LYS A 180 23.24 23.45 -26.20
CA LYS A 180 24.18 23.38 -25.08
C LYS A 180 23.62 22.50 -23.96
N PRO A 181 24.48 21.80 -23.19
CA PRO A 181 24.03 21.06 -22.02
C PRO A 181 23.39 22.02 -21.00
N ILE A 182 22.19 21.68 -20.53
CA ILE A 182 21.59 22.26 -19.33
C ILE A 182 22.23 21.57 -18.10
N VAL A 183 22.27 20.24 -18.13
CA VAL A 183 22.97 19.41 -17.15
C VAL A 183 23.51 18.13 -17.78
N SER A 184 24.68 17.70 -17.30
CA SER A 184 25.28 16.39 -17.59
C SER A 184 25.30 15.53 -16.33
N LEU A 185 24.75 14.32 -16.39
CA LEU A 185 24.73 13.36 -15.29
C LEU A 185 25.79 12.30 -15.57
N VAL A 186 26.85 12.28 -14.76
CA VAL A 186 27.93 11.28 -14.84
C VAL A 186 27.63 10.16 -13.88
N ASN A 187 27.70 8.92 -14.35
CA ASN A 187 27.49 7.73 -13.53
C ASN A 187 28.69 6.80 -13.63
N TYR A 188 29.34 6.57 -12.49
CA TYR A 188 30.62 5.86 -12.42
C TYR A 188 30.72 4.97 -11.19
N CYS A 189 31.38 3.83 -11.34
CA CYS A 189 31.56 2.82 -10.30
C CYS A 189 32.89 3.03 -9.58
N CYS A 190 32.96 3.95 -8.63
CA CYS A 190 34.15 4.15 -7.78
C CYS A 190 33.78 4.93 -6.52
N HIS A 191 34.18 4.44 -5.34
CA HIS A 191 34.08 5.19 -4.09
C HIS A 191 34.95 6.45 -4.13
N PRO A 192 34.42 7.64 -3.75
CA PRO A 192 35.21 8.87 -3.57
C PRO A 192 36.08 8.84 -2.30
N VAL A 193 37.11 7.99 -2.33
CA VAL A 193 38.05 7.77 -1.22
C VAL A 193 39.51 7.93 -1.66
N SER A 194 39.81 8.96 -2.48
CA SER A 194 41.21 9.30 -2.81
C SER A 194 41.91 9.93 -1.60
N LEU A 195 41.14 10.54 -0.69
CA LEU A 195 41.63 11.12 0.56
C LEU A 195 41.44 10.16 1.73
N GLY A 196 42.54 9.83 2.41
CA GLY A 196 42.60 8.82 3.46
C GLY A 196 42.37 9.32 4.88
N PRO A 197 42.54 8.43 5.90
CA PRO A 197 42.39 8.78 7.30
C PRO A 197 43.34 9.88 7.77
N GLY A 198 44.52 10.04 7.13
CA GLY A 198 45.47 11.10 7.45
C GLY A 198 45.14 12.48 6.86
N SER A 199 44.12 12.58 5.99
CA SER A 199 43.64 13.84 5.44
C SER A 199 42.48 14.39 6.27
N HIS A 200 42.56 15.67 6.65
CA HIS A 200 41.55 16.37 7.44
C HIS A 200 40.91 17.53 6.66
N VAL A 201 40.88 17.48 5.33
CA VAL A 201 40.23 18.53 4.53
C VAL A 201 38.78 18.17 4.23
N VAL A 202 37.91 19.16 4.24
CA VAL A 202 36.55 19.05 3.71
C VAL A 202 36.63 19.02 2.17
N SER A 203 36.09 17.99 1.54
CA SER A 203 36.13 17.85 0.07
C SER A 203 35.06 16.90 -0.47
N ALA A 204 34.61 17.18 -1.69
CA ALA A 204 33.82 16.28 -2.53
C ALA A 204 34.71 15.20 -3.21
N ASP A 205 36.01 15.14 -2.86
CA ASP A 205 37.03 14.25 -3.43
C ASP A 205 37.15 14.42 -4.97
N PHE A 206 37.57 13.39 -5.70
CA PHE A 206 37.77 13.42 -7.15
C PHE A 206 36.50 13.84 -7.93
N PRO A 207 35.26 13.48 -7.54
CA PRO A 207 34.04 14.00 -8.19
C PRO A 207 33.96 15.54 -8.19
N GLY A 208 34.42 16.20 -7.13
CA GLY A 208 34.40 17.67 -7.06
C GLY A 208 35.27 18.32 -8.13
N PHE A 209 36.46 17.76 -8.37
CA PHE A 209 37.36 18.26 -9.42
C PHE A 209 36.92 17.84 -10.82
N GLU A 210 36.42 16.61 -10.97
CA GLU A 210 35.88 16.08 -12.21
C GLU A 210 34.72 16.95 -12.73
N THR A 211 33.69 17.15 -11.90
CA THR A 211 32.51 17.96 -12.25
C THR A 211 32.90 19.40 -12.58
N MET A 212 33.80 20.02 -11.80
CA MET A 212 34.31 21.37 -12.07
C MET A 212 35.00 21.47 -13.43
N LEU A 213 35.87 20.52 -13.79
CA LEU A 213 36.60 20.53 -15.06
C LEU A 213 35.66 20.28 -16.25
N LEU A 214 34.72 19.35 -16.12
CA LEU A 214 33.69 19.09 -17.14
C LEU A 214 32.76 20.29 -17.32
N GLN A 215 32.34 20.94 -16.24
CA GLN A 215 31.52 22.14 -16.27
C GLN A 215 32.22 23.27 -17.02
N ARG A 216 33.53 23.48 -16.79
CA ARG A 216 34.33 24.47 -17.55
C ARG A 216 34.41 24.13 -19.05
N ALA A 217 34.50 22.86 -19.40
CA ALA A 217 34.66 22.42 -20.78
C ALA A 217 33.35 22.41 -21.58
N TRP A 218 32.23 22.04 -20.95
CA TRP A 218 30.95 21.84 -21.64
C TRP A 218 29.93 22.94 -21.43
N GLY A 219 30.08 23.75 -20.38
CA GLY A 219 29.00 24.60 -19.87
C GLY A 219 27.87 23.77 -19.23
N GLY A 220 26.85 24.47 -18.73
CA GLY A 220 25.79 23.84 -17.94
C GLY A 220 26.29 23.28 -16.61
N GLU A 221 25.45 22.52 -15.92
CA GLU A 221 25.82 21.88 -14.66
C GLU A 221 26.28 20.43 -14.88
N VAL A 222 27.08 19.89 -13.96
CA VAL A 222 27.56 18.50 -14.03
C VAL A 222 27.35 17.82 -12.68
N PHE A 223 26.58 16.74 -12.67
CA PHE A 223 26.24 15.99 -11.47
C PHE A 223 26.93 14.64 -11.49
N HIS A 224 27.62 14.29 -10.41
CA HIS A 224 28.18 12.96 -10.23
C HIS A 224 27.19 12.05 -9.49
N PHE A 225 27.05 10.82 -9.98
CA PHE A 225 26.29 9.75 -9.36
C PHE A 225 27.13 8.48 -9.21
N THR A 226 27.25 8.04 -7.97
CA THR A 226 28.01 6.84 -7.64
C THR A 226 27.15 5.62 -7.97
N SER A 227 27.69 4.73 -8.81
CA SER A 227 27.04 3.46 -9.15
C SER A 227 27.35 2.38 -8.11
N ALA A 228 27.30 1.10 -8.48
CA ALA A 228 27.58 -0.02 -7.58
C ALA A 228 29.07 -0.12 -7.20
N ALA A 229 29.52 0.81 -6.36
CA ALA A 229 30.93 0.97 -5.98
C ALA A 229 31.31 0.25 -4.67
N GLY A 230 30.43 -0.60 -4.12
CA GLY A 230 30.59 -1.16 -2.79
C GLY A 230 31.87 -1.97 -2.56
N ASN A 231 32.58 -2.39 -3.62
CA ASN A 231 33.88 -3.05 -3.56
C ASN A 231 34.97 -2.40 -4.44
N VAL A 232 34.78 -1.14 -4.86
CA VAL A 232 35.62 -0.48 -5.87
C VAL A 232 36.11 0.89 -5.39
N ASP A 233 37.43 1.03 -5.27
CA ASP A 233 38.11 2.24 -4.80
C ASP A 233 39.05 2.82 -5.87
N PRO A 234 39.57 4.04 -5.68
CA PRO A 234 40.60 4.59 -6.57
C PRO A 234 41.91 3.79 -6.53
N ILE A 235 42.53 3.60 -7.69
CA ILE A 235 43.84 2.96 -7.84
C ILE A 235 44.88 3.67 -6.97
N GLY A 236 45.64 2.90 -6.20
CA GLY A 236 46.65 3.40 -5.27
C GLY A 236 46.12 3.74 -3.88
N GLY A 237 44.79 3.62 -3.68
CA GLY A 237 44.11 3.75 -2.41
C GLY A 237 44.11 5.17 -1.83
N PRO A 238 43.52 5.32 -0.63
CA PRO A 238 43.44 6.60 0.07
C PRO A 238 44.82 7.18 0.43
N LYS A 239 45.02 8.49 0.22
CA LYS A 239 46.26 9.22 0.53
C LYS A 239 46.02 10.42 1.45
N ARG A 240 47.05 10.85 2.18
CA ARG A 240 47.02 12.12 2.95
C ARG A 240 47.09 13.35 2.04
N ASP A 241 47.79 13.22 0.92
CA ASP A 241 48.04 14.30 -0.04
C ASP A 241 46.77 14.67 -0.82
N THR A 242 46.41 15.95 -0.75
CA THR A 242 45.24 16.53 -1.44
C THR A 242 45.41 16.58 -2.96
N LEU A 243 46.64 16.50 -3.47
CA LEU A 243 46.90 16.44 -4.91
C LEU A 243 46.36 15.13 -5.52
N ASN A 244 46.19 14.06 -4.72
CA ASN A 244 45.65 12.80 -5.20
C ASN A 244 44.20 12.96 -5.71
N SER A 245 43.32 13.59 -4.94
CA SER A 245 41.91 13.79 -5.35
C SER A 245 41.82 14.67 -6.60
N TYR A 246 42.66 15.71 -6.71
CA TYR A 246 42.76 16.53 -7.92
C TYR A 246 43.20 15.71 -9.13
N ASN A 247 44.29 14.94 -9.02
CA ASN A 247 44.83 14.14 -10.12
C ASN A 247 43.83 13.10 -10.61
N LYS A 248 43.12 12.42 -9.71
CA LYS A 248 42.06 11.47 -10.06
C LYS A 248 40.89 12.16 -10.76
N GLY A 249 40.45 13.31 -10.26
CA GLY A 249 39.36 14.08 -10.86
C GLY A 249 39.72 14.59 -12.26
N LYS A 250 40.96 15.08 -12.42
CA LYS A 250 41.50 15.49 -13.72
C LYS A 250 41.60 14.31 -14.69
N GLN A 251 42.14 13.17 -14.27
CA GLN A 251 42.25 11.98 -15.11
C GLN A 251 40.88 11.48 -15.59
N MET A 252 39.87 11.56 -14.73
CA MET A 252 38.50 11.22 -15.08
C MET A 252 37.90 12.21 -16.08
N ALA A 253 38.02 13.52 -15.82
CA ALA A 253 37.57 14.56 -16.73
C ALA A 253 38.25 14.43 -18.11
N ASP A 254 39.57 14.27 -18.16
CA ASP A 254 40.33 14.09 -19.42
C ASP A 254 39.86 12.84 -20.17
N SER A 255 39.68 11.71 -19.46
CA SER A 255 39.19 10.46 -20.06
C SER A 255 37.81 10.64 -20.69
N ILE A 256 36.93 11.40 -20.03
CA ILE A 256 35.60 11.71 -20.55
C ILE A 256 35.72 12.64 -21.76
N LEU A 257 36.41 13.78 -21.63
CA LEU A 257 36.54 14.81 -22.67
C LEU A 257 37.17 14.27 -23.96
N MET A 258 38.21 13.45 -23.86
CA MET A 258 38.93 12.96 -25.02
C MET A 258 38.19 11.82 -25.74
N LYS A 259 37.59 10.90 -24.98
CA LYS A 259 37.14 9.61 -25.51
C LYS A 259 35.62 9.50 -25.71
N ILE A 260 34.81 10.26 -24.97
CA ILE A 260 33.36 10.10 -25.05
C ILE A 260 32.81 10.54 -26.41
N ARG A 261 31.83 9.80 -26.90
CA ARG A 261 31.04 10.14 -28.09
C ARG A 261 29.57 10.06 -27.71
N PHE A 262 28.84 11.14 -27.95
CA PHE A 262 27.42 11.23 -27.63
C PHE A 262 26.56 10.82 -28.82
N ARG A 263 25.45 10.16 -28.51
CA ARG A 263 24.38 9.84 -29.47
C ARG A 263 23.08 10.41 -28.93
N ASP A 264 22.25 10.96 -29.81
CA ASP A 264 20.92 11.43 -29.44
C ASP A 264 20.03 10.25 -29.03
N ILE A 265 19.27 10.43 -27.95
CA ILE A 265 18.22 9.50 -27.53
C ILE A 265 16.92 9.95 -28.16
N LYS A 266 16.28 9.05 -28.92
CA LYS A 266 14.93 9.28 -29.45
C LYS A 266 13.93 9.20 -28.29
N MET A 267 13.50 10.35 -27.81
CA MET A 267 12.53 10.45 -26.72
C MET A 267 11.10 10.19 -27.21
N ASN A 268 10.36 9.34 -26.49
CA ASN A 268 8.90 9.26 -26.59
C ASN A 268 8.26 10.13 -25.49
N THR A 269 6.94 10.02 -25.28
CA THR A 269 6.21 10.77 -24.23
C THR A 269 6.07 10.00 -22.91
N ASP A 270 6.68 8.82 -22.80
CA ASP A 270 6.49 7.95 -21.65
C ASP A 270 7.19 8.55 -20.44
N PHE A 271 6.45 8.57 -19.34
CA PHE A 271 6.94 8.93 -18.03
C PHE A 271 6.39 7.91 -17.06
N ALA A 272 7.28 7.30 -16.28
CA ALA A 272 6.91 6.28 -15.31
C ALA A 272 7.76 6.42 -14.07
N VAL A 273 7.13 6.25 -12.92
CA VAL A 273 7.80 6.10 -11.64
C VAL A 273 7.27 4.82 -11.01
N CYS A 274 8.16 3.94 -10.61
CA CYS A 274 7.81 2.71 -9.90
C CYS A 274 8.83 2.43 -8.81
N SER A 275 8.42 1.71 -7.77
CA SER A 275 9.29 1.28 -6.69
C SER A 275 8.95 -0.15 -6.28
N ALA A 276 9.90 -0.80 -5.61
CA ALA A 276 9.67 -2.05 -4.90
C ALA A 276 10.60 -2.15 -3.70
N GLU A 277 10.20 -2.99 -2.75
CA GLU A 277 11.03 -3.40 -1.64
C GLU A 277 11.50 -4.83 -1.90
N ALA A 278 12.81 -5.03 -1.94
CA ALA A 278 13.44 -6.34 -1.96
C ALA A 278 13.61 -6.83 -0.52
N HIS A 279 13.18 -8.05 -0.24
CA HIS A 279 13.32 -8.71 1.06
C HIS A 279 14.53 -9.62 1.02
N LEU A 280 15.67 -9.13 1.50
CA LEU A 280 16.94 -9.86 1.41
C LEU A 280 17.05 -10.86 2.56
N PRO A 281 17.19 -12.17 2.27
CA PRO A 281 17.16 -13.21 3.29
C PRO A 281 18.43 -13.21 4.17
N PHE A 282 18.24 -13.42 5.47
CA PHE A 282 19.32 -13.73 6.40
C PHE A 282 19.76 -15.20 6.28
N ARG A 283 20.90 -15.54 6.89
CA ARG A 283 21.44 -16.92 6.91
C ARG A 283 20.58 -17.89 7.70
N VAL A 284 19.73 -17.38 8.58
CA VAL A 284 18.72 -18.13 9.32
C VAL A 284 17.33 -17.71 8.84
N GLU A 285 16.36 -18.61 8.96
CA GLU A 285 14.98 -18.34 8.53
C GLU A 285 14.20 -17.45 9.51
N HIS A 286 14.53 -17.52 10.80
CA HIS A 286 13.89 -16.76 11.86
C HIS A 286 14.93 -16.12 12.78
N ILE A 287 14.71 -14.85 13.12
CA ILE A 287 15.50 -14.11 14.10
C ILE A 287 14.79 -14.14 15.45
N ASP A 288 15.46 -14.70 16.45
CA ASP A 288 15.07 -14.62 17.85
C ASP A 288 16.16 -13.95 18.71
N LYS A 289 15.90 -13.81 20.02
CA LYS A 289 16.87 -13.22 20.96
C LYS A 289 18.18 -13.99 20.99
N ASP A 290 18.12 -15.32 20.98
CA ASP A 290 19.30 -16.18 21.06
C ASP A 290 20.15 -16.05 19.80
N THR A 291 19.52 -15.93 18.64
CA THR A 291 20.16 -15.65 17.35
C THR A 291 20.98 -14.36 17.42
N ILE A 292 20.39 -13.27 17.93
CA ILE A 292 21.06 -11.97 18.10
C ILE A 292 22.21 -12.08 19.10
N LEU A 293 21.98 -12.69 20.27
CA LEU A 293 22.97 -12.83 21.34
C LEU A 293 24.16 -13.69 20.90
N ASN A 294 23.90 -14.84 20.29
CA ASN A 294 24.93 -15.75 19.81
C ASN A 294 25.76 -15.10 18.71
N PHE A 295 25.13 -14.35 17.80
CA PHE A 295 25.85 -13.62 16.78
C PHE A 295 26.72 -12.50 17.38
N ALA A 296 26.18 -11.71 18.32
CA ALA A 296 26.97 -10.71 19.04
C ALA A 296 28.20 -11.33 19.71
N GLN A 297 28.01 -12.46 20.40
CA GLN A 297 29.08 -13.19 21.08
C GLN A 297 30.11 -13.73 20.08
N SER A 298 29.68 -14.23 18.91
CA SER A 298 30.58 -14.71 17.86
C SER A 298 31.52 -13.61 17.36
N ILE A 299 31.02 -12.38 17.18
CA ILE A 299 31.82 -11.23 16.77
C ILE A 299 32.77 -10.81 17.90
N LEU A 300 32.31 -10.81 19.16
CA LEU A 300 33.17 -10.46 20.30
C LEU A 300 34.31 -11.46 20.53
N ASN A 301 34.08 -12.74 20.21
CA ASN A 301 35.07 -13.80 20.28
C ASN A 301 36.11 -13.72 19.15
N ASN A 302 35.70 -13.30 17.95
CA ASN A 302 36.57 -13.17 16.79
C ASN A 302 36.38 -11.80 16.08
N PRO A 303 36.80 -10.70 16.73
CA PRO A 303 36.58 -9.37 16.18
C PRO A 303 37.50 -9.13 14.99
N VAL A 304 36.95 -8.64 13.87
CA VAL A 304 37.77 -7.88 12.92
C VAL A 304 37.98 -6.50 13.56
N GLU A 305 39.21 -6.15 13.93
CA GLU A 305 39.53 -4.86 14.57
C GLU A 305 39.40 -3.69 13.57
N VAL A 306 38.16 -3.36 13.20
CA VAL A 306 37.86 -2.25 12.28
C VAL A 306 37.88 -0.88 12.96
N SER A 307 37.75 -0.84 14.30
CA SER A 307 37.90 0.37 15.09
C SER A 307 38.27 0.07 16.56
N PRO A 308 38.90 1.02 17.28
CA PRO A 308 39.18 0.86 18.71
C PRO A 308 37.92 0.67 19.58
N THR A 309 36.75 1.07 19.10
CA THR A 309 35.46 0.98 19.80
C THR A 309 34.61 -0.22 19.35
N TRP A 310 35.13 -1.07 18.45
CA TRP A 310 34.33 -2.12 17.80
C TRP A 310 33.59 -3.03 18.79
N LYS A 311 34.25 -3.51 19.85
CA LYS A 311 33.61 -4.34 20.88
C LYS A 311 32.50 -3.60 21.64
N GLN A 312 32.59 -2.27 21.79
CA GLN A 312 31.54 -1.46 22.39
C GLN A 312 30.38 -1.25 21.40
N ASP A 313 30.69 -1.04 20.12
CA ASP A 313 29.70 -0.90 19.05
C ASP A 313 28.87 -2.18 18.93
N VAL A 314 29.49 -3.36 18.92
CA VAL A 314 28.80 -4.67 18.91
C VAL A 314 27.88 -4.84 20.13
N ARG A 315 28.33 -4.47 21.33
CA ARG A 315 27.48 -4.52 22.53
C ARG A 315 26.33 -3.52 22.47
N GLY A 316 26.56 -2.33 21.91
CA GLY A 316 25.55 -1.30 21.70
C GLY A 316 24.47 -1.76 20.71
N TRP A 317 24.91 -2.30 19.58
CA TRP A 317 24.07 -2.92 18.56
C TRP A 317 23.24 -4.07 19.14
N CYS A 318 23.86 -5.00 19.87
CA CYS A 318 23.15 -6.13 20.46
C CYS A 318 22.03 -5.67 21.41
N ARG A 319 22.30 -4.68 22.29
CA ARG A 319 21.27 -4.09 23.16
C ARG A 319 20.15 -3.43 22.35
N GLN A 320 20.50 -2.75 21.26
CA GLN A 320 19.52 -2.13 20.38
C GLN A 320 18.63 -3.18 19.70
N MET A 321 19.20 -4.22 19.10
CA MET A 321 18.43 -5.27 18.41
C MET A 321 17.53 -6.05 19.36
N LEU A 322 17.98 -6.32 20.60
CA LEU A 322 17.13 -6.96 21.61
C LEU A 322 15.94 -6.10 22.01
N ARG A 323 16.14 -4.79 22.16
CA ARG A 323 15.04 -3.84 22.40
C ARG A 323 14.07 -3.81 21.22
N GLU A 324 14.57 -3.70 20.00
CA GLU A 324 13.73 -3.71 18.79
C GLU A 324 12.98 -5.03 18.63
N TYR A 325 13.58 -6.16 19.03
CA TYR A 325 12.90 -7.45 19.06
C TYR A 325 11.74 -7.45 20.07
N ASP A 326 11.96 -6.94 21.28
CA ASP A 326 10.92 -6.81 22.31
C ASP A 326 9.77 -5.89 21.89
N GLU A 327 10.07 -4.89 21.05
CA GLU A 327 9.09 -3.98 20.45
C GLU A 327 8.41 -4.56 19.19
N GLY A 328 8.80 -5.76 18.74
CA GLY A 328 8.26 -6.41 17.54
C GLY A 328 8.68 -5.77 16.22
N LEU A 329 9.81 -5.04 16.21
CA LEU A 329 10.32 -4.31 15.06
C LEU A 329 11.34 -5.12 14.23
N VAL A 330 11.94 -6.16 14.81
CA VAL A 330 12.89 -7.04 14.13
C VAL A 330 12.17 -7.90 13.09
N LYS A 331 12.73 -7.93 11.87
CA LYS A 331 12.23 -8.72 10.75
C LYS A 331 13.16 -9.90 10.44
N ASP A 332 12.63 -10.93 9.79
CA ASP A 332 13.40 -12.09 9.29
C ASP A 332 14.10 -11.84 7.95
N TYR A 333 14.14 -10.59 7.49
CA TYR A 333 14.80 -10.15 6.25
C TYR A 333 15.28 -8.71 6.37
N LEU A 334 16.26 -8.32 5.54
CA LEU A 334 16.66 -6.92 5.37
C LEU A 334 15.84 -6.29 4.22
N PRO A 335 14.98 -5.29 4.47
CA PRO A 335 14.31 -4.55 3.41
C PRO A 335 15.30 -3.65 2.66
N VAL A 336 15.22 -3.63 1.33
CA VAL A 336 15.96 -2.69 0.46
C VAL A 336 15.01 -2.11 -0.58
N ARG A 337 14.86 -0.78 -0.60
CA ARG A 337 14.02 -0.09 -1.58
C ARG A 337 14.79 0.17 -2.87
N ILE A 338 14.13 -0.15 -3.97
CA ILE A 338 14.61 0.04 -5.34
C ILE A 338 13.55 0.84 -6.08
N ALA A 339 13.95 1.85 -6.85
CA ALA A 339 13.03 2.68 -7.62
C ALA A 339 13.52 2.90 -9.05
N GLY A 340 12.58 2.90 -9.99
CA GLY A 340 12.84 3.09 -11.42
C GLY A 340 12.04 4.26 -11.96
N VAL A 341 12.74 5.15 -12.68
CA VAL A 341 12.15 6.28 -13.39
C VAL A 341 12.39 6.10 -14.87
N ASN A 342 11.34 6.23 -15.69
CA ASN A 342 11.45 6.26 -17.14
C ASN A 342 11.20 7.69 -17.64
N ILE A 343 12.15 8.23 -18.40
CA ILE A 343 12.09 9.57 -18.97
C ILE A 343 12.19 9.44 -20.49
N GLY A 344 11.04 9.47 -21.17
CA GLY A 344 10.99 9.40 -22.63
C GLY A 344 11.61 8.13 -23.23
N GLY A 345 11.57 7.00 -22.50
CA GLY A 345 12.17 5.73 -22.89
C GLY A 345 13.56 5.46 -22.31
N PHE A 346 14.12 6.39 -21.53
CA PHE A 346 15.41 6.23 -20.84
C PHE A 346 15.20 5.89 -19.36
N PRO A 347 15.61 4.69 -18.89
CA PRO A 347 15.46 4.29 -17.50
C PRO A 347 16.61 4.80 -16.62
N ILE A 348 16.25 5.32 -15.45
CA ILE A 348 17.15 5.64 -14.34
C ILE A 348 16.73 4.76 -13.17
N LEU A 349 17.66 3.93 -12.68
CA LEU A 349 17.44 3.05 -11.54
C LEU A 349 18.13 3.63 -10.29
N PHE A 350 17.40 3.67 -9.19
CA PHE A 350 17.85 4.06 -7.86
C PHE A 350 17.78 2.88 -6.92
N THR A 351 18.77 2.74 -6.04
CA THR A 351 18.72 1.74 -4.96
C THR A 351 19.35 2.27 -3.68
N GLN A 352 18.78 1.82 -2.57
CA GLN A 352 19.42 1.85 -1.25
C GLN A 352 20.66 0.94 -1.21
N GLY A 353 21.58 1.23 -0.29
CA GLY A 353 22.76 0.39 -0.05
C GLY A 353 23.96 0.64 -0.95
N GLU A 354 25.01 -0.13 -0.68
CA GLU A 354 26.29 -0.14 -1.39
C GLU A 354 26.48 -1.45 -2.18
N PRO A 355 25.82 -1.59 -3.34
CA PRO A 355 25.99 -2.77 -4.18
C PRO A 355 27.40 -2.88 -4.73
N PHE A 356 27.89 -4.10 -4.81
CA PHE A 356 29.16 -4.41 -5.47
C PHE A 356 29.03 -4.30 -7.00
N ASN A 357 30.14 -4.04 -7.67
CA ASN A 357 30.18 -3.66 -9.09
C ASN A 357 29.58 -4.69 -10.05
N GLU A 358 29.58 -5.97 -9.68
CA GLU A 358 29.05 -7.03 -10.52
C GLU A 358 27.54 -6.82 -10.80
N TYR A 359 26.79 -6.22 -9.87
CA TYR A 359 25.38 -5.91 -10.09
C TYR A 359 25.18 -4.90 -11.23
N ASP A 360 26.05 -3.89 -11.35
CA ASP A 360 25.96 -2.91 -12.44
C ASP A 360 26.21 -3.57 -13.80
N VAL A 361 27.27 -4.37 -13.88
CA VAL A 361 27.64 -5.10 -15.12
C VAL A 361 26.54 -6.08 -15.53
N GLN A 362 26.03 -6.88 -14.58
CA GLN A 362 24.99 -7.87 -14.84
C GLN A 362 23.67 -7.21 -15.25
N LEU A 363 23.26 -6.16 -14.55
CA LEU A 363 22.01 -5.46 -14.81
C LEU A 363 22.02 -4.83 -16.20
N ARG A 364 23.07 -4.07 -16.54
CA ARG A 364 23.18 -3.43 -17.87
C ARG A 364 23.17 -4.45 -18.99
N LYS A 365 23.89 -5.57 -18.82
CA LYS A 365 23.88 -6.68 -19.79
C LYS A 365 22.47 -7.26 -19.96
N LYS A 366 21.73 -7.45 -18.87
CA LYS A 366 20.38 -8.03 -18.88
C LYS A 366 19.32 -7.09 -19.44
N VAL A 367 19.45 -5.77 -19.21
CA VAL A 367 18.53 -4.74 -19.71
C VAL A 367 18.79 -4.46 -21.20
N GLY A 368 20.04 -4.45 -21.64
CA GLY A 368 20.41 -4.29 -23.06
C GLY A 368 20.08 -2.92 -23.66
N LYS A 369 19.95 -1.87 -22.83
CA LYS A 369 19.65 -0.50 -23.24
C LYS A 369 20.47 0.53 -22.44
N PRO A 370 20.71 1.74 -22.99
CA PRO A 370 21.26 2.86 -22.24
C PRO A 370 20.44 3.13 -20.97
N MET A 371 21.13 3.32 -19.84
CA MET A 371 20.51 3.56 -18.54
C MET A 371 21.49 4.23 -17.58
N LEU A 372 20.99 4.76 -16.46
CA LEU A 372 21.80 5.10 -15.29
C LEU A 372 21.45 4.17 -14.13
N PHE A 373 22.46 3.74 -13.37
CA PHE A 373 22.30 2.97 -12.15
C PHE A 373 22.94 3.72 -10.99
N ILE A 374 22.09 4.26 -10.13
CA ILE A 374 22.43 5.19 -9.06
C ILE A 374 22.21 4.45 -7.73
N ALA A 375 23.30 4.15 -7.01
CA ALA A 375 23.25 3.51 -5.70
C ALA A 375 23.08 4.56 -4.59
N TYR A 376 23.35 4.26 -3.31
CA TYR A 376 23.42 5.26 -2.22
C TYR A 376 22.21 6.22 -2.14
N THR A 377 21.02 5.75 -2.52
CA THR A 377 19.82 6.60 -2.67
C THR A 377 18.79 6.28 -1.60
N ASN A 378 18.22 7.31 -0.99
CA ASN A 378 17.22 7.24 0.08
C ASN A 378 17.71 6.43 1.31
N GLY A 379 18.99 6.58 1.62
CA GLY A 379 19.64 6.03 2.79
C GLY A 379 20.09 4.58 2.66
N GLN A 380 20.35 3.97 3.81
CA GLN A 380 20.90 2.61 4.01
C GLN A 380 22.39 2.46 3.63
N ASN A 381 23.25 2.39 4.65
CA ASN A 381 24.71 2.28 4.53
C ASN A 381 25.21 0.81 4.57
N SER A 382 24.57 -0.11 3.87
CA SER A 382 24.95 -1.54 3.91
C SER A 382 25.62 -1.99 2.64
N TYR A 383 26.80 -2.61 2.75
CA TYR A 383 27.33 -3.42 1.67
C TYR A 383 26.30 -4.43 1.22
N LEU A 384 26.11 -4.51 -0.08
CA LEU A 384 25.37 -5.58 -0.72
C LEU A 384 26.41 -6.36 -1.55
N PRO A 385 27.11 -7.34 -0.93
CA PRO A 385 28.04 -8.22 -1.62
C PRO A 385 27.41 -8.95 -2.82
N SER A 386 28.18 -9.18 -3.86
CA SER A 386 27.75 -10.01 -5.00
C SER A 386 27.89 -11.51 -4.69
N ALA A 387 27.39 -12.37 -5.59
CA ALA A 387 27.61 -13.81 -5.48
C ALA A 387 29.12 -14.15 -5.44
N HIS A 388 29.92 -13.48 -6.27
CA HIS A 388 31.39 -13.60 -6.28
C HIS A 388 32.00 -13.35 -4.90
N ALA A 389 31.52 -12.31 -4.20
CA ALA A 389 32.04 -11.99 -2.88
C ALA A 389 31.80 -13.09 -1.84
N TYR A 390 30.73 -13.90 -1.96
CA TYR A 390 30.51 -15.04 -1.06
C TYR A 390 31.55 -16.14 -1.22
N ASP A 391 32.09 -16.30 -2.42
CA ASP A 391 33.12 -17.30 -2.74
C ASP A 391 34.54 -16.80 -2.46
N THR A 392 34.71 -15.51 -2.13
CA THR A 392 36.01 -14.87 -1.85
C THR A 392 36.24 -14.67 -0.33
N PRO A 393 37.37 -15.15 0.24
CA PRO A 393 37.67 -14.98 1.67
C PRO A 393 37.88 -13.53 2.14
N TYR A 394 38.37 -12.65 1.27
CA TYR A 394 38.67 -11.25 1.62
C TYR A 394 37.47 -10.50 2.21
N TYR A 395 36.26 -10.72 1.67
CA TYR A 395 35.05 -9.99 2.04
C TYR A 395 34.36 -10.50 3.32
N ALA A 396 35.09 -11.15 4.23
CA ALA A 396 34.51 -11.66 5.48
C ALA A 396 33.88 -10.52 6.30
N TYR A 397 34.53 -9.35 6.36
CA TYR A 397 33.98 -8.19 7.07
C TYR A 397 32.63 -7.74 6.48
N GLU A 398 32.55 -7.55 5.17
CA GLU A 398 31.33 -7.11 4.48
C GLU A 398 30.20 -8.16 4.52
N LYS A 399 30.54 -9.45 4.60
CA LYS A 399 29.57 -10.56 4.65
C LYS A 399 29.14 -10.95 6.05
N ASP A 400 29.96 -10.71 7.07
CA ASP A 400 29.76 -11.29 8.41
C ASP A 400 29.62 -10.24 9.51
N GLN A 401 30.31 -9.10 9.42
CA GLN A 401 30.47 -8.19 10.57
C GLN A 401 29.91 -6.78 10.36
N MET A 402 29.93 -6.25 9.12
CA MET A 402 29.42 -4.90 8.81
C MET A 402 27.95 -4.67 9.21
N PHE A 403 27.15 -5.75 9.31
CA PHE A 403 25.75 -5.71 9.71
C PHE A 403 25.48 -5.00 11.05
N VAL A 404 26.50 -4.93 11.92
CA VAL A 404 26.48 -4.17 13.18
C VAL A 404 26.34 -2.66 12.94
N TYR A 405 27.11 -2.09 12.00
CA TYR A 405 27.10 -0.64 11.73
C TYR A 405 25.81 -0.16 11.07
N VAL A 406 25.13 -1.06 10.35
CA VAL A 406 23.85 -0.77 9.69
C VAL A 406 22.63 -1.20 10.49
N LYS A 407 22.83 -1.61 11.75
CA LYS A 407 21.74 -2.02 12.64
C LYS A 407 20.86 -3.12 12.03
N SER A 408 21.49 -4.04 11.30
CA SER A 408 20.81 -5.24 10.80
C SER A 408 20.85 -6.34 11.87
N PRO A 409 19.77 -7.11 12.08
CA PRO A 409 19.72 -8.10 13.14
C PRO A 409 20.62 -9.32 12.90
N TYR A 410 21.00 -9.59 11.64
CA TYR A 410 21.78 -10.77 11.28
C TYR A 410 22.48 -10.65 9.92
N PRO A 411 23.54 -11.43 9.62
CA PRO A 411 24.16 -11.46 8.30
C PRO A 411 23.26 -12.04 7.19
N LEU A 412 23.41 -11.48 5.99
CA LEU A 412 22.70 -11.93 4.80
C LEU A 412 23.20 -13.30 4.30
N SER A 413 22.26 -14.06 3.74
CA SER A 413 22.49 -15.38 3.12
C SER A 413 23.18 -15.27 1.76
N SER A 414 23.94 -16.29 1.37
CA SER A 414 24.45 -16.43 -0.01
C SER A 414 23.35 -16.51 -1.08
N LYS A 415 22.08 -16.67 -0.68
CA LYS A 415 20.91 -16.59 -1.58
C LYS A 415 20.51 -15.15 -1.92
N PHE A 416 20.90 -14.15 -1.10
CA PHE A 416 20.43 -12.78 -1.27
C PHE A 416 20.83 -12.15 -2.62
N PRO A 417 22.03 -12.40 -3.21
CA PRO A 417 22.41 -11.80 -4.48
C PRO A 417 21.43 -12.09 -5.62
N ILE A 418 20.84 -13.30 -5.65
CA ILE A 418 19.84 -13.70 -6.64
C ILE A 418 18.55 -12.89 -6.45
N VAL A 419 18.10 -12.75 -5.20
CA VAL A 419 16.89 -11.99 -4.85
C VAL A 419 17.04 -10.52 -5.24
N TYR A 420 18.18 -9.92 -4.90
CA TYR A 420 18.47 -8.53 -5.20
C TYR A 420 18.60 -8.26 -6.71
N SER A 421 19.37 -9.08 -7.44
CA SER A 421 19.50 -8.98 -8.90
C SER A 421 18.17 -9.11 -9.62
N LYS A 422 17.28 -9.98 -9.15
CA LYS A 422 15.93 -10.12 -9.70
C LYS A 422 15.11 -8.84 -9.46
N ALA A 423 15.14 -8.30 -8.24
CA ALA A 423 14.39 -7.11 -7.89
C ALA A 423 14.85 -5.87 -8.69
N LEU A 424 16.16 -5.67 -8.87
CA LEU A 424 16.71 -4.61 -9.72
C LEU A 424 16.17 -4.69 -11.15
N TYR A 425 16.21 -5.89 -11.75
CA TYR A 425 15.72 -6.11 -13.11
C TYR A 425 14.20 -5.90 -13.23
N ASP A 426 13.42 -6.41 -12.28
CA ASP A 426 11.96 -6.30 -12.29
C ASP A 426 11.51 -4.83 -12.20
N VAL A 427 12.21 -4.00 -11.41
CA VAL A 427 11.93 -2.56 -11.33
C VAL A 427 12.24 -1.86 -12.67
N VAL A 428 13.40 -2.12 -13.30
CA VAL A 428 13.71 -1.53 -14.62
C VAL A 428 12.68 -1.96 -15.66
N LYS A 429 12.30 -3.25 -15.67
CA LYS A 429 11.29 -3.78 -16.59
C LYS A 429 9.95 -3.09 -16.39
N ARG A 430 9.51 -2.87 -15.15
CA ARG A 430 8.28 -2.12 -14.84
C ARG A 430 8.35 -0.65 -15.25
N ALA A 431 9.47 0.03 -15.01
CA ALA A 431 9.63 1.43 -15.43
C ALA A 431 9.54 1.59 -16.95
N LEU A 432 10.08 0.62 -17.69
CA LEU A 432 10.03 0.58 -19.16
C LEU A 432 8.73 -0.01 -19.72
N ALA A 433 7.86 -0.58 -18.88
CA ALA A 433 6.56 -1.04 -19.33
C ALA A 433 5.72 0.18 -19.76
N PRO A 434 4.86 0.06 -20.78
CA PRO A 434 3.96 1.14 -21.15
C PRO A 434 3.14 1.54 -19.93
N THR A 435 3.28 2.78 -19.45
CA THR A 435 2.49 3.25 -18.33
C THR A 435 1.05 3.50 -18.78
N SER A 436 0.16 2.57 -18.42
CA SER A 436 -1.29 2.80 -18.37
C SER A 436 -1.60 3.78 -17.22
N ASN A 437 -1.23 5.05 -17.39
CA ASN A 437 -1.44 6.11 -16.40
C ASN A 437 -2.52 7.11 -16.84
N SER A 438 -3.29 6.79 -17.89
CA SER A 438 -4.31 7.71 -18.34
C SER A 438 -5.54 7.66 -17.43
N LEU A 439 -5.80 8.77 -16.73
CA LEU A 439 -7.10 9.08 -16.10
C LEU A 439 -8.31 8.83 -17.02
N ARG A 440 -8.07 8.74 -18.34
CA ARG A 440 -9.04 8.32 -19.36
C ARG A 440 -9.71 6.98 -19.04
N TYR A 441 -8.99 6.01 -18.47
CA TYR A 441 -9.54 4.68 -18.16
C TYR A 441 -10.10 4.61 -16.73
N SER A 442 -9.34 5.08 -15.72
CA SER A 442 -9.74 5.17 -14.30
C SER A 442 -10.54 3.95 -13.78
N ILE A 443 -9.99 2.74 -13.95
CA ILE A 443 -10.63 1.49 -13.51
C ILE A 443 -10.19 1.18 -12.06
N ILE A 444 -11.15 0.83 -11.20
CA ILE A 444 -10.94 0.35 -9.84
C ILE A 444 -11.78 -0.93 -9.61
N PRO A 445 -11.20 -2.06 -9.19
CA PRO A 445 -9.78 -2.27 -8.94
C PRO A 445 -8.91 -2.15 -10.20
N GLN A 446 -7.61 -1.86 -10.01
CA GLN A 446 -6.67 -1.78 -11.12
C GLN A 446 -6.53 -3.14 -11.84
N PRO A 447 -6.71 -3.19 -13.18
CA PRO A 447 -6.54 -4.42 -13.94
C PRO A 447 -5.13 -4.97 -13.85
N LYS A 448 -5.00 -6.30 -13.95
CA LYS A 448 -3.68 -6.98 -14.00
C LYS A 448 -2.82 -6.46 -15.16
N GLU A 449 -3.40 -6.33 -16.35
CA GLU A 449 -2.76 -5.73 -17.52
C GLU A 449 -3.74 -4.79 -18.25
N LEU A 450 -3.28 -3.58 -18.59
CA LEU A 450 -3.98 -2.62 -19.46
C LEU A 450 -3.00 -2.05 -20.47
N THR A 451 -3.34 -2.18 -21.75
CA THR A 451 -2.63 -1.55 -22.86
C THR A 451 -3.51 -0.50 -23.52
N GLU A 452 -3.05 0.76 -23.51
CA GLU A 452 -3.78 1.87 -24.14
C GLU A 452 -3.71 1.78 -25.67
N THR A 453 -4.83 2.00 -26.37
CA THR A 453 -4.85 2.10 -27.83
C THR A 453 -5.53 3.40 -28.29
N LYS A 454 -5.32 3.78 -29.56
CA LYS A 454 -5.81 5.06 -30.09
C LYS A 454 -7.30 4.96 -30.48
N GLY A 455 -8.03 6.03 -30.22
CA GLY A 455 -9.44 6.18 -30.61
C GLY A 455 -10.42 5.87 -29.49
N ASP A 456 -11.71 6.07 -29.77
CA ASP A 456 -12.82 5.77 -28.88
C ASP A 456 -13.85 4.92 -29.63
N PHE A 457 -14.50 4.00 -28.92
CA PHE A 457 -15.73 3.37 -29.39
C PHE A 457 -16.93 4.25 -29.01
N LEU A 458 -17.83 4.50 -29.96
CA LEU A 458 -19.03 5.31 -29.74
C LEU A 458 -20.27 4.41 -29.68
N LEU A 459 -20.88 4.32 -28.51
CA LEU A 459 -22.17 3.68 -28.31
C LEU A 459 -23.27 4.54 -28.93
N ASN A 460 -24.06 3.97 -29.84
CA ASN A 460 -25.15 4.67 -30.51
C ASN A 460 -26.31 3.70 -30.85
N GLY A 461 -27.38 4.22 -31.44
CA GLY A 461 -28.58 3.43 -31.74
C GLY A 461 -28.40 2.34 -32.80
N LYS A 462 -27.22 2.26 -33.45
CA LYS A 462 -26.86 1.16 -34.36
C LYS A 462 -25.99 0.09 -33.68
N THR A 463 -25.56 0.31 -32.43
CA THR A 463 -24.75 -0.67 -31.71
C THR A 463 -25.59 -1.91 -31.38
N LEU A 464 -25.06 -3.09 -31.69
CA LEU A 464 -25.63 -4.39 -31.36
C LEU A 464 -24.79 -5.09 -30.29
N ILE A 465 -25.43 -5.86 -29.42
CA ILE A 465 -24.75 -6.82 -28.56
C ILE A 465 -24.92 -8.21 -29.17
N ILE A 466 -23.81 -8.91 -29.32
CA ILE A 466 -23.70 -10.20 -30.00
C ILE A 466 -23.24 -11.24 -28.99
N ILE A 467 -23.84 -12.42 -29.01
CA ILE A 467 -23.41 -13.58 -28.22
C ILE A 467 -23.07 -14.72 -29.16
N THR A 468 -21.84 -15.21 -29.05
CA THR A 468 -21.31 -16.24 -29.97
C THR A 468 -21.50 -17.67 -29.46
N ALA A 469 -21.88 -17.84 -28.20
CA ALA A 469 -22.14 -19.14 -27.58
C ALA A 469 -23.62 -19.28 -27.22
N ASP A 470 -24.15 -20.50 -27.38
CA ASP A 470 -25.46 -20.88 -26.87
C ASP A 470 -25.36 -21.20 -25.36
N ASP A 471 -25.31 -20.14 -24.55
CA ASP A 471 -25.15 -20.22 -23.09
C ASP A 471 -26.08 -19.21 -22.39
N ASN A 472 -27.09 -19.72 -21.70
CA ASN A 472 -28.11 -18.91 -21.02
C ASN A 472 -27.53 -17.93 -19.99
N ALA A 473 -26.42 -18.28 -19.33
CA ALA A 473 -25.81 -17.39 -18.33
C ALA A 473 -25.11 -16.20 -19.01
N PHE A 474 -24.47 -16.42 -20.17
CA PHE A 474 -23.94 -15.32 -20.99
C PHE A 474 -25.07 -14.45 -21.55
N GLN A 475 -26.18 -15.06 -21.98
CA GLN A 475 -27.38 -14.36 -22.44
C GLN A 475 -27.94 -13.42 -21.36
N GLU A 476 -28.09 -13.91 -20.13
CA GLU A 476 -28.57 -13.10 -19.01
C GLU A 476 -27.66 -11.89 -18.72
N VAL A 477 -26.33 -12.08 -18.76
CA VAL A 477 -25.36 -10.98 -18.59
C VAL A 477 -25.51 -9.92 -19.68
N ALA A 478 -25.61 -10.34 -20.94
CA ALA A 478 -25.76 -9.44 -22.08
C ALA A 478 -27.09 -8.68 -22.05
N ASP A 479 -28.19 -9.34 -21.69
CA ASP A 479 -29.52 -8.72 -21.56
C ASP A 479 -29.55 -7.71 -20.41
N ASN A 480 -28.96 -8.04 -19.26
CA ASN A 480 -28.80 -7.11 -18.14
C ASN A 480 -28.00 -5.87 -18.56
N PHE A 481 -26.92 -6.07 -19.29
CA PHE A 481 -26.09 -4.99 -19.80
C PHE A 481 -26.87 -4.10 -20.79
N ALA A 482 -27.60 -4.70 -21.74
CA ALA A 482 -28.44 -3.99 -22.69
C ALA A 482 -29.53 -3.15 -21.99
N ARG A 483 -30.19 -3.73 -20.97
CA ARG A 483 -31.21 -3.05 -20.17
C ARG A 483 -30.67 -1.82 -19.47
N GLN A 484 -29.51 -1.93 -18.81
CA GLN A 484 -28.90 -0.80 -18.13
C GLN A 484 -28.51 0.31 -19.11
N LEU A 485 -27.89 -0.05 -20.25
CA LEU A 485 -27.56 0.94 -21.29
C LEU A 485 -28.82 1.62 -21.83
N CYS A 486 -29.89 0.87 -22.11
CA CYS A 486 -31.15 1.43 -22.58
C CYS A 486 -31.77 2.40 -21.55
N LEU A 487 -31.75 2.05 -20.27
CA LEU A 487 -32.29 2.88 -19.18
C LEU A 487 -31.62 4.26 -19.14
N VAL A 488 -30.29 4.31 -19.11
CA VAL A 488 -29.53 5.55 -18.90
C VAL A 488 -29.31 6.37 -20.17
N SER A 489 -29.21 5.71 -21.33
CA SER A 489 -28.94 6.41 -22.61
C SER A 489 -30.19 6.65 -23.46
N GLY A 490 -31.23 5.81 -23.31
CA GLY A 490 -32.37 5.75 -24.22
C GLY A 490 -32.07 5.10 -25.58
N LEU A 491 -30.87 4.50 -25.75
CA LEU A 491 -30.50 3.79 -26.97
C LEU A 491 -31.17 2.40 -27.02
N LYS A 492 -31.82 2.09 -28.14
CA LYS A 492 -32.42 0.77 -28.38
C LYS A 492 -31.36 -0.24 -28.83
N ILE A 493 -30.64 -0.80 -27.87
CA ILE A 493 -29.58 -1.79 -28.12
C ILE A 493 -30.21 -3.18 -28.08
N LYS A 494 -30.02 -3.95 -29.15
CA LYS A 494 -30.53 -5.32 -29.28
C LYS A 494 -29.44 -6.34 -28.97
N VAL A 495 -29.81 -7.41 -28.28
CA VAL A 495 -28.98 -8.61 -28.09
C VAL A 495 -29.38 -9.64 -29.14
N ILE A 496 -28.42 -10.19 -29.89
CA ILE A 496 -28.66 -11.15 -30.96
C ILE A 496 -27.64 -12.31 -30.92
N PRO A 497 -28.05 -13.54 -31.28
CA PRO A 497 -27.14 -14.67 -31.37
C PRO A 497 -26.31 -14.67 -32.67
N GLY A 498 -25.14 -15.33 -32.64
CA GLY A 498 -24.34 -15.66 -33.83
C GLY A 498 -23.20 -14.69 -34.13
N MET A 499 -22.71 -14.68 -35.37
CA MET A 499 -21.71 -13.71 -35.86
C MET A 499 -22.36 -12.75 -36.85
N VAL A 500 -22.07 -11.45 -36.73
CA VAL A 500 -22.55 -10.45 -37.69
C VAL A 500 -21.39 -9.63 -38.24
N LEU A 501 -21.38 -9.42 -39.55
CA LEU A 501 -20.42 -8.56 -40.28
C LEU A 501 -20.73 -7.05 -40.10
N GLN A 502 -21.28 -6.65 -38.96
CA GLN A 502 -21.61 -5.25 -38.66
C GLN A 502 -20.36 -4.48 -38.24
N SER A 503 -20.36 -3.17 -38.46
CA SER A 503 -19.21 -2.31 -38.14
C SER A 503 -19.31 -1.61 -36.78
N ASN A 504 -20.29 -1.94 -35.94
CA ASN A 504 -20.48 -1.35 -34.59
C ASN A 504 -21.17 -2.34 -33.66
N TYR A 505 -20.41 -3.14 -32.91
CA TYR A 505 -20.97 -4.17 -32.03
C TYR A 505 -20.16 -4.40 -30.76
N ILE A 506 -20.79 -5.05 -29.78
CA ILE A 506 -20.17 -5.59 -28.57
C ILE A 506 -20.37 -7.10 -28.59
N CYS A 507 -19.30 -7.88 -28.56
CA CYS A 507 -19.34 -9.33 -28.68
C CYS A 507 -18.96 -10.01 -27.38
N PHE A 508 -19.81 -10.92 -26.92
CA PHE A 508 -19.54 -11.85 -25.84
C PHE A 508 -19.06 -13.17 -26.45
N GLN A 509 -17.83 -13.55 -26.12
CA GLN A 509 -17.17 -14.74 -26.63
C GLN A 509 -16.79 -15.68 -25.49
N LYS A 510 -17.37 -16.89 -25.50
CA LYS A 510 -16.96 -17.97 -24.61
C LYS A 510 -15.70 -18.63 -25.16
N VAL A 511 -14.68 -18.77 -24.32
CA VAL A 511 -13.39 -19.40 -24.67
C VAL A 511 -12.96 -20.34 -23.54
N ASP A 512 -12.19 -21.38 -23.84
CA ASP A 512 -11.69 -22.30 -22.80
C ASP A 512 -10.32 -21.86 -22.24
N GLY A 513 -9.96 -22.38 -21.08
CA GLY A 513 -8.61 -22.25 -20.50
C GLY A 513 -8.36 -21.03 -19.61
N MET A 514 -9.38 -20.26 -19.25
CA MET A 514 -9.28 -19.15 -18.29
C MET A 514 -9.87 -19.53 -16.93
N SER A 515 -9.40 -18.88 -15.86
CA SER A 515 -10.02 -18.95 -14.53
C SER A 515 -11.47 -18.46 -14.57
N ASN A 516 -12.34 -18.96 -13.68
CA ASN A 516 -13.77 -18.63 -13.70
C ASN A 516 -14.09 -17.12 -13.71
N GLU A 517 -13.29 -16.32 -12.99
CA GLU A 517 -13.48 -14.87 -12.85
C GLU A 517 -12.61 -14.05 -13.82
N ALA A 518 -11.82 -14.68 -14.67
CA ALA A 518 -10.91 -14.01 -15.59
C ALA A 518 -11.60 -13.57 -16.89
N TYR A 519 -11.12 -12.48 -17.47
CA TYR A 519 -11.60 -11.98 -18.77
C TYR A 519 -10.50 -11.27 -19.57
N GLU A 520 -10.66 -11.29 -20.90
CA GLU A 520 -9.95 -10.39 -21.80
C GLU A 520 -10.97 -9.43 -22.43
N LEU A 521 -10.62 -8.14 -22.51
CA LEU A 521 -11.44 -7.09 -23.10
C LEU A 521 -10.64 -6.34 -24.15
N SER A 522 -11.12 -6.38 -25.40
CA SER A 522 -10.60 -5.58 -26.51
C SER A 522 -11.61 -4.51 -26.87
N VAL A 523 -11.18 -3.25 -26.85
CA VAL A 523 -11.99 -2.10 -27.24
C VAL A 523 -11.32 -1.44 -28.44
N GLU A 524 -11.99 -1.48 -29.58
CA GLU A 524 -11.60 -0.86 -30.84
C GLU A 524 -12.65 0.17 -31.27
N PRO A 525 -12.36 1.06 -32.24
CA PRO A 525 -13.31 2.11 -32.64
C PRO A 525 -14.67 1.62 -33.15
N ARG A 526 -14.74 0.36 -33.57
CA ARG A 526 -15.90 -0.26 -34.24
C ARG A 526 -16.37 -1.57 -33.61
N ARG A 527 -15.67 -2.08 -32.60
CA ARG A 527 -16.08 -3.28 -31.88
C ARG A 527 -15.54 -3.31 -30.46
N ILE A 528 -16.29 -3.96 -29.58
CA ILE A 528 -15.82 -4.41 -28.27
C ILE A 528 -15.92 -5.93 -28.25
N VAL A 529 -14.91 -6.62 -27.72
CA VAL A 529 -14.93 -8.08 -27.55
C VAL A 529 -14.61 -8.40 -26.10
N ILE A 530 -15.50 -9.14 -25.45
CA ILE A 530 -15.33 -9.69 -24.10
C ILE A 530 -15.12 -11.19 -24.24
N LYS A 531 -13.95 -11.69 -23.86
CA LYS A 531 -13.64 -13.13 -23.82
C LYS A 531 -13.59 -13.62 -22.39
N ALA A 532 -14.27 -14.73 -22.10
CA ALA A 532 -14.22 -15.39 -20.80
C ALA A 532 -14.59 -16.87 -20.90
N THR A 533 -14.13 -17.69 -19.94
CA THR A 533 -14.56 -19.10 -19.83
C THR A 533 -15.91 -19.27 -19.15
N SER A 534 -16.26 -18.36 -18.23
CA SER A 534 -17.55 -18.38 -17.53
C SER A 534 -18.27 -17.04 -17.64
N ALA A 535 -19.58 -17.06 -17.38
CA ALA A 535 -20.40 -15.84 -17.34
C ALA A 535 -19.94 -14.86 -16.23
N HIS A 536 -19.25 -15.35 -15.18
CA HIS A 536 -18.71 -14.52 -14.11
C HIS A 536 -17.56 -13.63 -14.62
N GLY A 537 -16.62 -14.22 -15.38
CA GLY A 537 -15.57 -13.45 -16.06
C GLY A 537 -16.16 -12.43 -17.05
N ALA A 538 -17.15 -12.84 -17.85
CA ALA A 538 -17.84 -11.93 -18.76
C ALA A 538 -18.53 -10.77 -18.04
N TYR A 539 -19.17 -11.04 -16.88
CA TYR A 539 -19.76 -10.02 -16.03
C TYR A 539 -18.72 -9.01 -15.51
N TYR A 540 -17.52 -9.46 -15.11
CA TYR A 540 -16.43 -8.55 -14.74
C TYR A 540 -15.89 -7.75 -15.92
N GLY A 541 -15.86 -8.31 -17.12
CA GLY A 541 -15.64 -7.55 -18.35
C GLY A 541 -16.66 -6.43 -18.55
N VAL A 542 -17.94 -6.70 -18.29
CA VAL A 542 -19.02 -5.69 -18.31
C VAL A 542 -18.83 -4.63 -17.23
N GLN A 543 -18.44 -4.99 -16.01
CA GLN A 543 -18.13 -3.99 -14.96
C GLN A 543 -17.00 -3.06 -15.40
N THR A 544 -15.96 -3.59 -16.04
CA THR A 544 -14.88 -2.78 -16.61
C THR A 544 -15.40 -1.86 -17.73
N ILE A 545 -16.29 -2.33 -18.61
CA ILE A 545 -16.94 -1.48 -19.62
C ILE A 545 -17.75 -0.34 -18.98
N PHE A 546 -18.54 -0.61 -17.93
CA PHE A 546 -19.25 0.44 -17.20
C PHE A 546 -18.30 1.48 -16.60
N GLN A 547 -17.14 1.06 -16.07
CA GLN A 547 -16.14 1.98 -15.55
C GLN A 547 -15.45 2.81 -16.65
N LEU A 548 -15.28 2.26 -17.85
CA LEU A 548 -14.73 2.97 -19.01
C LEU A 548 -15.71 4.00 -19.57
N LEU A 549 -17.01 3.75 -19.49
CA LEU A 549 -18.07 4.70 -19.86
C LEU A 549 -18.11 5.96 -18.95
N PRO A 550 -18.89 6.99 -19.36
CA PRO A 550 -19.22 8.10 -18.47
C PRO A 550 -19.89 7.62 -17.17
N PRO A 551 -19.60 8.23 -16.00
CA PRO A 551 -20.15 7.81 -14.71
C PRO A 551 -21.68 7.70 -14.65
N GLU A 552 -22.38 8.46 -15.47
CA GLU A 552 -23.83 8.49 -15.60
C GLU A 552 -24.41 7.13 -16.03
N VAL A 553 -23.58 6.19 -16.51
CA VAL A 553 -24.02 4.81 -16.81
C VAL A 553 -24.53 4.05 -15.58
N TYR A 554 -24.10 4.46 -14.39
CA TYR A 554 -24.54 3.87 -13.12
C TYR A 554 -25.85 4.46 -12.58
N GLY A 555 -26.40 5.49 -13.24
CA GLY A 555 -27.65 6.12 -12.84
C GLY A 555 -28.87 5.20 -13.00
N ASP A 556 -29.99 5.67 -12.46
CA ASP A 556 -31.30 5.00 -12.45
C ASP A 556 -32.29 5.59 -13.45
N ARG A 557 -31.87 6.62 -14.20
CA ARG A 557 -32.71 7.36 -15.15
C ARG A 557 -31.94 7.81 -16.38
N ARG A 558 -32.70 8.15 -17.42
CA ARG A 558 -32.15 8.65 -18.68
C ARG A 558 -31.43 9.99 -18.50
N THR A 559 -30.20 10.09 -19.00
CA THR A 559 -29.40 11.32 -19.00
C THR A 559 -29.16 11.80 -20.43
N GLN A 560 -29.49 13.07 -20.72
CA GLN A 560 -29.30 13.70 -22.03
C GLN A 560 -27.95 14.43 -22.13
N GLY A 561 -27.49 14.71 -23.35
CA GLY A 561 -26.26 15.47 -23.59
C GLY A 561 -24.96 14.71 -23.32
N ILE A 562 -25.05 13.43 -22.94
CA ILE A 562 -23.88 12.57 -22.70
C ILE A 562 -23.43 11.92 -24.00
N LYS A 563 -22.14 12.08 -24.33
CA LYS A 563 -21.48 11.28 -25.36
C LYS A 563 -21.09 9.93 -24.74
N TRP A 564 -21.87 8.90 -25.03
CA TRP A 564 -21.62 7.52 -24.60
C TRP A 564 -20.46 6.91 -25.38
N SER A 565 -19.23 7.29 -25.03
CA SER A 565 -18.02 6.74 -25.62
C SER A 565 -17.10 6.17 -24.56
N LEU A 566 -16.33 5.16 -24.97
CA LEU A 566 -15.34 4.50 -24.13
C LEU A 566 -14.00 4.39 -24.88
N PRO A 567 -12.88 4.59 -24.18
CA PRO A 567 -11.56 4.66 -24.81
C PRO A 567 -11.09 3.29 -25.29
N CYS A 568 -10.46 3.25 -26.46
CA CYS A 568 -9.89 2.02 -27.00
C CYS A 568 -8.73 1.51 -26.12
N CYS A 569 -8.71 0.21 -25.82
CA CYS A 569 -7.70 -0.46 -25.02
C CYS A 569 -7.77 -1.97 -25.18
N GLU A 570 -6.71 -2.64 -24.70
CA GLU A 570 -6.67 -4.09 -24.48
C GLU A 570 -6.46 -4.35 -22.99
N ILE A 571 -7.27 -5.21 -22.39
CA ILE A 571 -7.22 -5.55 -20.96
C ILE A 571 -7.22 -7.07 -20.80
N LYS A 572 -6.34 -7.57 -19.93
CA LYS A 572 -6.34 -8.95 -19.43
C LYS A 572 -6.36 -8.90 -17.93
N ASP A 573 -7.36 -9.54 -17.32
CA ASP A 573 -7.62 -9.30 -15.91
C ASP A 573 -8.22 -10.51 -15.22
N GLU A 574 -7.82 -10.70 -13.96
CA GLU A 574 -8.28 -11.75 -13.07
C GLU A 574 -8.01 -11.35 -11.62
N PRO A 575 -8.82 -11.79 -10.65
CA PRO A 575 -8.63 -11.43 -9.25
C PRO A 575 -7.45 -12.17 -8.61
N ARG A 576 -6.74 -11.50 -7.69
CA ARG A 576 -5.73 -12.14 -6.84
C ARG A 576 -6.31 -13.18 -5.87
N PHE A 577 -7.41 -12.84 -5.20
CA PHE A 577 -8.05 -13.69 -4.19
C PHE A 577 -9.43 -14.12 -4.63
N ARG A 578 -9.80 -15.38 -4.35
CA ARG A 578 -11.14 -15.93 -4.66
C ARG A 578 -12.25 -15.40 -3.76
N TYR A 579 -11.90 -14.89 -2.57
CA TYR A 579 -12.84 -14.33 -1.60
C TYR A 579 -12.58 -12.82 -1.45
N ARG A 580 -13.53 -11.99 -1.89
CA ARG A 580 -13.44 -10.52 -1.80
C ARG A 580 -14.74 -10.01 -1.22
N GLY A 581 -14.78 -9.91 0.11
CA GLY A 581 -16.03 -9.78 0.85
C GLY A 581 -16.28 -8.44 1.51
N MET A 582 -17.56 -8.19 1.79
CA MET A 582 -18.01 -7.20 2.74
C MET A 582 -19.10 -7.78 3.63
N MET A 583 -18.97 -7.56 4.94
CA MET A 583 -19.96 -7.88 5.95
C MET A 583 -20.80 -6.65 6.28
N LEU A 584 -22.11 -6.83 6.40
CA LEU A 584 -23.07 -5.82 6.83
C LEU A 584 -23.90 -6.37 7.99
N ASP A 585 -23.83 -5.69 9.12
CA ASP A 585 -24.65 -5.93 10.29
C ASP A 585 -26.03 -5.30 10.12
N CYS A 586 -27.05 -6.14 9.99
CA CYS A 586 -28.44 -5.73 9.99
C CYS A 586 -29.13 -6.04 11.35
N ALA A 587 -28.43 -6.69 12.27
CA ALA A 587 -28.95 -7.10 13.57
C ALA A 587 -29.02 -5.93 14.55
N ARG A 588 -27.90 -5.21 14.73
CA ARG A 588 -27.81 -4.06 15.67
C ARG A 588 -28.70 -2.90 15.23
N HIS A 589 -28.69 -2.56 13.94
CA HIS A 589 -29.69 -1.68 13.32
C HIS A 589 -30.20 -2.31 12.02
N PHE A 590 -31.53 -2.32 11.85
CA PHE A 590 -32.15 -2.95 10.69
C PHE A 590 -32.01 -2.06 9.47
N LEU A 591 -31.56 -2.65 8.37
CA LEU A 591 -31.37 -1.94 7.10
C LEU A 591 -32.38 -2.42 6.06
N PRO A 592 -33.10 -1.52 5.36
CA PRO A 592 -34.12 -1.91 4.39
C PRO A 592 -33.58 -2.78 3.24
N LYS A 593 -34.41 -3.68 2.73
CA LYS A 593 -34.13 -4.53 1.56
C LYS A 593 -33.54 -3.78 0.37
N GLU A 594 -34.10 -2.62 0.04
CA GLU A 594 -33.64 -1.80 -1.09
C GLU A 594 -32.21 -1.29 -0.87
N PHE A 595 -31.83 -1.01 0.39
CA PHE A 595 -30.44 -0.68 0.72
C PHE A 595 -29.52 -1.90 0.57
N VAL A 596 -29.95 -3.10 1.00
CA VAL A 596 -29.15 -4.33 0.82
C VAL A 596 -28.88 -4.59 -0.66
N LYS A 597 -29.88 -4.42 -1.53
CA LYS A 597 -29.71 -4.49 -2.99
C LYS A 597 -28.74 -3.43 -3.51
N LYS A 598 -28.86 -2.19 -3.06
CA LYS A 598 -27.91 -1.11 -3.39
C LYS A 598 -26.48 -1.45 -2.93
N PHE A 599 -26.32 -2.03 -1.75
CA PHE A 599 -25.03 -2.46 -1.23
C PHE A 599 -24.39 -3.51 -2.14
N ILE A 600 -25.15 -4.52 -2.56
CA ILE A 600 -24.71 -5.54 -3.53
C ILE A 600 -24.30 -4.91 -4.87
N ASP A 601 -25.05 -3.92 -5.37
CA ASP A 601 -24.69 -3.13 -6.56
C ASP A 601 -23.30 -2.47 -6.39
N LEU A 602 -23.02 -1.89 -5.23
CA LEU A 602 -21.74 -1.25 -4.92
C LEU A 602 -20.59 -2.27 -4.80
N LEU A 603 -20.84 -3.45 -4.25
CA LEU A 603 -19.85 -4.54 -4.23
C LEU A 603 -19.51 -5.00 -5.66
N ALA A 604 -20.54 -5.26 -6.47
CA ALA A 604 -20.40 -5.78 -7.82
C ALA A 604 -19.69 -4.77 -8.75
N MET A 605 -20.02 -3.48 -8.62
CA MET A 605 -19.33 -2.38 -9.31
C MET A 605 -17.82 -2.41 -9.12
N HIS A 606 -17.35 -2.85 -7.94
CA HIS A 606 -15.94 -2.96 -7.57
C HIS A 606 -15.42 -4.40 -7.58
N LYS A 607 -16.14 -5.32 -8.24
CA LYS A 607 -15.77 -6.73 -8.41
C LYS A 607 -15.55 -7.51 -7.10
N GLN A 608 -16.18 -7.08 -6.02
CA GLN A 608 -16.32 -7.88 -4.79
C GLN A 608 -17.40 -8.94 -5.01
N ASN A 609 -17.20 -10.14 -4.46
CA ASN A 609 -18.00 -11.33 -4.80
C ASN A 609 -18.65 -12.03 -3.60
N MET A 610 -18.39 -11.56 -2.38
CA MET A 610 -18.99 -12.12 -1.16
C MET A 610 -19.73 -11.02 -0.39
N PHE A 611 -21.00 -11.27 -0.10
CA PHE A 611 -21.80 -10.47 0.82
C PHE A 611 -22.05 -11.30 2.08
N HIS A 612 -21.35 -10.98 3.16
CA HIS A 612 -21.55 -11.61 4.46
C HIS A 612 -22.65 -10.87 5.22
N TRP A 613 -23.76 -11.54 5.46
CA TRP A 613 -24.98 -10.94 5.96
C TRP A 613 -25.24 -11.38 7.39
N HIS A 614 -24.92 -10.48 8.32
CA HIS A 614 -25.09 -10.71 9.75
C HIS A 614 -26.52 -10.36 10.14
N LEU A 615 -27.31 -11.40 10.35
CA LEU A 615 -28.78 -11.34 10.43
C LEU A 615 -29.30 -11.39 11.86
N THR A 616 -28.48 -11.80 12.83
CA THR A 616 -28.94 -12.02 14.20
C THR A 616 -27.86 -11.64 15.19
N ASP A 617 -28.25 -10.96 16.25
CA ASP A 617 -27.40 -10.67 17.40
C ASP A 617 -28.28 -10.41 18.65
N ASP A 618 -27.68 -10.00 19.75
CA ASP A 618 -28.36 -9.70 21.01
C ASP A 618 -29.49 -8.67 20.88
N GLN A 619 -29.30 -7.65 20.03
CA GLN A 619 -30.23 -6.52 19.88
C GLN A 619 -31.25 -6.73 18.74
N GLY A 620 -31.24 -7.87 18.06
CA GLY A 620 -32.21 -8.14 17.01
C GLY A 620 -32.03 -9.44 16.23
N TRP A 621 -33.15 -10.10 15.97
CA TRP A 621 -33.28 -11.18 15.01
C TRP A 621 -33.99 -10.69 13.74
N ARG A 622 -33.38 -10.87 12.56
CA ARG A 622 -33.80 -10.17 11.33
C ARG A 622 -34.30 -11.06 10.20
N ILE A 623 -34.49 -12.36 10.40
CA ILE A 623 -34.96 -13.26 9.33
C ILE A 623 -36.15 -14.09 9.75
N GLU A 624 -37.17 -14.20 8.91
CA GLU A 624 -38.33 -15.04 9.18
C GLU A 624 -37.98 -16.54 9.17
N ILE A 625 -38.30 -17.23 10.26
CA ILE A 625 -38.27 -18.69 10.39
C ILE A 625 -39.68 -19.16 10.72
N LYS A 626 -40.32 -19.89 9.82
CA LYS A 626 -41.75 -20.23 9.91
C LYS A 626 -42.05 -21.12 11.10
N LYS A 627 -41.15 -22.04 11.43
CA LYS A 627 -41.27 -22.92 12.59
C LYS A 627 -41.15 -22.16 13.93
N TYR A 628 -40.47 -21.01 13.91
CA TYR A 628 -40.18 -20.21 15.11
C TYR A 628 -40.62 -18.74 14.94
N PRO A 629 -41.93 -18.45 14.82
CA PRO A 629 -42.43 -17.11 14.50
C PRO A 629 -42.07 -16.05 15.56
N ARG A 630 -41.88 -16.46 16.83
CA ARG A 630 -41.52 -15.52 17.90
C ARG A 630 -40.14 -14.89 17.70
N LEU A 631 -39.26 -15.49 16.89
CA LEU A 631 -37.97 -14.89 16.55
C LEU A 631 -38.16 -13.53 15.88
N THR A 632 -39.18 -13.36 15.06
CA THR A 632 -39.51 -12.07 14.43
C THR A 632 -40.60 -11.30 15.17
N GLU A 633 -41.58 -11.95 15.82
CA GLU A 633 -42.62 -11.25 16.60
C GLU A 633 -42.04 -10.55 17.84
N VAL A 634 -41.07 -11.19 18.50
CA VAL A 634 -40.40 -10.69 19.72
C VAL A 634 -38.97 -10.28 19.40
N GLY A 635 -38.16 -11.22 18.89
CA GLY A 635 -36.72 -11.04 18.74
C GLY A 635 -36.30 -9.91 17.77
N SER A 636 -37.19 -9.47 16.87
CA SER A 636 -36.90 -8.38 15.95
C SER A 636 -37.10 -6.99 16.55
N ARG A 637 -37.59 -6.85 17.79
CA ARG A 637 -38.00 -5.57 18.36
C ARG A 637 -37.35 -5.33 19.72
N ARG A 638 -36.77 -4.14 19.89
CA ARG A 638 -36.33 -3.63 21.20
C ARG A 638 -37.05 -2.32 21.50
N LEU A 639 -37.21 -2.03 22.79
CA LEU A 639 -37.98 -0.87 23.26
C LEU A 639 -37.25 0.47 23.07
N GLU A 640 -35.92 0.43 23.11
CA GLU A 640 -35.03 1.59 23.04
C GLU A 640 -33.62 1.14 22.66
N THR A 641 -32.77 2.09 22.28
CA THR A 641 -31.35 1.86 22.01
C THR A 641 -30.49 2.64 23.00
N THR A 642 -29.57 1.95 23.68
CA THR A 642 -28.62 2.52 24.66
C THR A 642 -27.18 2.27 24.23
N ASP A 643 -26.22 2.93 24.90
CA ASP A 643 -24.80 2.77 24.62
C ASP A 643 -24.17 1.55 25.32
N TYR A 644 -22.84 1.36 25.21
CA TYR A 644 -22.11 0.26 25.87
C TYR A 644 -22.29 0.21 27.40
N ASP A 645 -22.53 1.36 28.05
CA ASP A 645 -22.77 1.45 29.49
C ASP A 645 -24.24 1.23 29.89
N GLY A 646 -25.11 0.95 28.93
CA GLY A 646 -26.56 0.80 29.11
C GLY A 646 -27.28 2.12 29.43
N LYS A 647 -26.63 3.27 29.22
CA LYS A 647 -27.21 4.60 29.47
C LYS A 647 -27.49 5.32 28.14
N ASN A 648 -28.00 6.55 28.26
CA ASN A 648 -28.30 7.45 27.14
C ASN A 648 -29.28 6.85 26.14
N SER A 649 -30.38 6.30 26.65
CA SER A 649 -31.48 5.79 25.84
C SER A 649 -31.98 6.84 24.85
N ASP A 650 -32.25 6.42 23.61
CA ASP A 650 -32.96 7.21 22.61
C ASP A 650 -34.50 7.17 22.78
N TYR A 651 -35.00 6.37 23.73
CA TYR A 651 -36.42 6.12 24.01
C TYR A 651 -37.25 5.74 22.78
N THR A 652 -36.61 5.22 21.74
CA THR A 652 -37.24 4.96 20.44
C THR A 652 -37.27 3.46 20.16
N PRO A 653 -38.47 2.85 20.06
CA PRO A 653 -38.57 1.45 19.67
C PRO A 653 -37.96 1.21 18.29
N HIS A 654 -37.08 0.21 18.21
CA HIS A 654 -36.41 -0.17 16.97
C HIS A 654 -36.76 -1.60 16.58
N GLY A 655 -36.95 -1.85 15.28
CA GLY A 655 -37.16 -3.19 14.79
C GLY A 655 -37.17 -3.33 13.27
N GLY A 656 -37.70 -4.46 12.80
CA GLY A 656 -37.72 -4.84 11.39
C GLY A 656 -37.02 -6.18 11.15
N TYR A 657 -37.45 -6.89 10.12
CA TYR A 657 -36.90 -8.17 9.69
C TYR A 657 -37.19 -8.38 8.19
N TYR A 658 -36.49 -9.34 7.59
CA TYR A 658 -36.68 -9.80 6.22
C TYR A 658 -37.59 -11.03 6.22
N THR A 659 -38.65 -10.98 5.41
CA THR A 659 -39.44 -12.19 5.12
C THR A 659 -38.63 -13.16 4.29
N GLN A 660 -39.03 -14.44 4.24
CA GLN A 660 -38.37 -15.41 3.35
C GLN A 660 -38.45 -14.98 1.87
N GLU A 661 -39.49 -14.23 1.48
CA GLU A 661 -39.61 -13.70 0.12
C GLU A 661 -38.63 -12.54 -0.14
N ASP A 662 -38.39 -11.69 0.87
CA ASP A 662 -37.35 -10.65 0.78
C ASP A 662 -35.96 -11.26 0.62
N VAL A 663 -35.68 -12.33 1.37
CA VAL A 663 -34.41 -13.07 1.28
C VAL A 663 -34.24 -13.67 -0.12
N LYS A 664 -35.26 -14.34 -0.68
CA LYS A 664 -35.20 -14.90 -2.04
C LYS A 664 -34.96 -13.82 -3.10
N ASP A 665 -35.63 -12.67 -2.98
CA ASP A 665 -35.44 -11.55 -3.91
C ASP A 665 -34.01 -10.99 -3.82
N ILE A 666 -33.49 -10.76 -2.60
CA ILE A 666 -32.10 -10.31 -2.39
C ILE A 666 -31.09 -11.32 -2.95
N VAL A 667 -31.28 -12.62 -2.67
CA VAL A 667 -30.40 -13.69 -3.15
C VAL A 667 -30.41 -13.78 -4.67
N ASN A 668 -31.59 -13.72 -5.31
CA ASN A 668 -31.67 -13.70 -6.77
C ASN A 668 -31.04 -12.44 -7.36
N TYR A 669 -31.22 -11.28 -6.71
CA TYR A 669 -30.60 -10.03 -7.11
C TYR A 669 -29.06 -10.11 -7.03
N ALA A 670 -28.52 -10.73 -5.99
CA ALA A 670 -27.09 -10.98 -5.81
C ALA A 670 -26.52 -11.97 -6.84
N ARG A 671 -27.26 -13.05 -7.14
CA ARG A 671 -26.91 -14.04 -8.17
C ARG A 671 -26.69 -13.39 -9.54
N GLN A 672 -27.58 -12.49 -9.95
CA GLN A 672 -27.45 -11.74 -11.22
C GLN A 672 -26.21 -10.84 -11.29
N ARG A 673 -25.57 -10.60 -10.15
CA ARG A 673 -24.35 -9.78 -9.98
C ARG A 673 -23.13 -10.59 -9.61
N PHE A 674 -23.25 -11.93 -9.62
CA PHE A 674 -22.20 -12.85 -9.21
C PHE A 674 -21.64 -12.54 -7.80
N VAL A 675 -22.54 -12.10 -6.90
CA VAL A 675 -22.26 -11.91 -5.48
C VAL A 675 -22.91 -13.05 -4.70
N THR A 676 -22.10 -13.80 -3.94
CA THR A 676 -22.57 -14.88 -3.07
C THR A 676 -23.01 -14.30 -1.73
N VAL A 677 -24.25 -14.61 -1.32
CA VAL A 677 -24.79 -14.19 -0.02
C VAL A 677 -24.47 -15.26 1.02
N ILE A 678 -23.70 -14.90 2.03
CA ILE A 678 -23.30 -15.77 3.15
C ILE A 678 -24.15 -15.36 4.35
N PRO A 679 -25.13 -16.16 4.78
CA PRO A 679 -25.90 -15.85 5.96
C PRO A 679 -25.06 -16.14 7.22
N GLU A 680 -25.25 -15.32 8.24
CA GLU A 680 -24.74 -15.55 9.59
C GLU A 680 -25.88 -15.55 10.61
N ILE A 681 -25.97 -16.65 11.35
CA ILE A 681 -26.82 -16.79 12.53
C ILE A 681 -25.88 -17.02 13.71
N GLU A 682 -25.74 -16.01 14.57
CA GLU A 682 -24.83 -16.03 15.72
C GLU A 682 -25.22 -17.07 16.77
N MET A 683 -24.20 -17.76 17.29
CA MET A 683 -24.31 -18.71 18.39
C MET A 683 -22.93 -19.07 18.98
N PRO A 684 -22.85 -19.57 20.22
CA PRO A 684 -23.90 -19.61 21.24
C PRO A 684 -23.97 -18.32 22.08
N GLY A 685 -23.00 -17.41 21.92
CA GLY A 685 -23.08 -16.01 22.34
C GLY A 685 -23.94 -15.19 21.36
N HIS A 686 -24.01 -13.87 21.58
CA HIS A 686 -24.74 -12.94 20.71
C HIS A 686 -26.19 -13.38 20.40
N ALA A 687 -26.84 -14.01 21.37
CA ALA A 687 -28.07 -14.77 21.17
C ALA A 687 -29.29 -14.19 21.94
N SER A 688 -29.16 -13.05 22.60
CA SER A 688 -30.20 -12.52 23.49
C SER A 688 -31.56 -12.33 22.78
N ALA A 689 -31.59 -11.95 21.50
CA ALA A 689 -32.83 -11.83 20.75
C ALA A 689 -33.54 -13.19 20.54
N ALA A 690 -32.78 -14.25 20.26
CA ALA A 690 -33.32 -15.60 20.12
C ALA A 690 -33.79 -16.16 21.48
N ILE A 691 -33.00 -15.93 22.54
CA ILE A 691 -33.32 -16.32 23.91
C ILE A 691 -34.58 -15.59 24.43
N ALA A 692 -34.74 -14.29 24.14
CA ALA A 692 -35.96 -13.56 24.50
C ALA A 692 -37.21 -14.11 23.82
N ALA A 693 -37.08 -14.57 22.56
CA ALA A 693 -38.16 -15.20 21.82
C ALA A 693 -38.47 -16.61 22.32
N TYR A 694 -37.45 -17.40 22.68
CA TYR A 694 -37.55 -18.79 23.12
C TYR A 694 -36.63 -19.06 24.32
N PRO A 695 -37.03 -18.69 25.55
CA PRO A 695 -36.22 -18.85 26.76
C PRO A 695 -35.70 -20.28 27.01
N GLU A 696 -36.41 -21.28 26.49
CA GLU A 696 -36.05 -22.70 26.59
C GLU A 696 -34.67 -23.09 26.03
N ILE A 697 -34.05 -22.24 25.19
CA ILE A 697 -32.71 -22.50 24.62
C ILE A 697 -31.60 -21.87 25.47
N ALA A 698 -31.93 -21.09 26.51
CA ALA A 698 -30.97 -20.45 27.39
C ALA A 698 -30.45 -21.39 28.48
N VAL A 699 -29.31 -21.04 29.08
CA VAL A 699 -28.72 -21.80 30.21
C VAL A 699 -29.65 -21.88 31.43
N PHE A 700 -30.48 -20.86 31.64
CA PHE A 700 -31.45 -20.79 32.73
C PHE A 700 -32.87 -20.56 32.18
N PRO A 701 -33.54 -21.61 31.67
CA PRO A 701 -34.76 -21.47 30.87
C PRO A 701 -35.97 -20.90 31.64
N ASP A 702 -35.95 -20.94 32.97
CA ASP A 702 -37.02 -20.42 33.83
C ASP A 702 -36.91 -18.90 34.10
N ARG A 703 -35.90 -18.21 33.53
CA ARG A 703 -35.75 -16.75 33.65
C ARG A 703 -36.59 -16.02 32.60
N THR A 704 -36.95 -14.78 32.93
CA THR A 704 -37.51 -13.84 31.95
C THR A 704 -36.38 -13.14 31.20
N TYR A 705 -36.45 -13.16 29.88
CA TYR A 705 -35.47 -12.54 29.00
C TYR A 705 -36.10 -11.44 28.13
N HIS A 706 -35.29 -10.45 27.77
CA HIS A 706 -35.67 -9.35 26.89
C HIS A 706 -34.61 -9.17 25.81
N VAL A 707 -35.03 -8.68 24.63
CA VAL A 707 -34.11 -8.29 23.57
C VAL A 707 -33.21 -7.18 24.11
N ALA A 708 -31.90 -7.28 23.88
CA ALA A 708 -30.95 -6.33 24.43
C ALA A 708 -31.14 -4.92 23.82
N THR A 709 -31.00 -3.89 24.65
CA THR A 709 -31.11 -2.48 24.22
C THR A 709 -29.77 -1.80 23.99
N GLY A 710 -28.69 -2.29 24.61
CA GLY A 710 -27.35 -1.69 24.53
C GLY A 710 -26.28 -2.60 23.91
N TRP A 711 -25.13 -2.03 23.61
CA TRP A 711 -24.00 -2.68 22.92
C TRP A 711 -23.12 -3.55 23.82
N GLY A 712 -22.18 -4.27 23.22
CA GLY A 712 -21.22 -5.12 23.90
C GLY A 712 -21.76 -6.50 24.27
N VAL A 713 -20.85 -7.31 24.83
CA VAL A 713 -21.05 -8.75 25.07
C VAL A 713 -22.08 -9.03 26.16
N LYS A 714 -23.12 -9.81 25.84
CA LYS A 714 -24.16 -10.21 26.80
C LYS A 714 -23.85 -11.55 27.45
N LYS A 715 -24.19 -11.66 28.74
CA LYS A 715 -23.95 -12.86 29.55
C LYS A 715 -24.91 -14.00 29.23
N ASP A 716 -26.09 -13.69 28.69
CA ASP A 716 -27.11 -14.67 28.37
C ASP A 716 -26.73 -15.41 27.10
N VAL A 717 -26.42 -16.70 27.23
CA VAL A 717 -25.92 -17.57 26.16
C VAL A 717 -26.80 -18.79 25.99
N MET A 718 -26.71 -19.44 24.82
CA MET A 718 -27.43 -20.68 24.56
C MET A 718 -26.89 -21.85 25.41
N ALA A 719 -27.78 -22.73 25.85
CA ALA A 719 -27.42 -23.97 26.57
C ALA A 719 -27.07 -25.08 25.57
N PRO A 720 -26.03 -25.90 25.82
CA PRO A 720 -25.66 -27.04 24.96
C PRO A 720 -26.62 -28.24 25.16
N THR A 721 -27.92 -28.05 24.92
CA THR A 721 -28.96 -29.07 25.09
C THR A 721 -29.44 -29.63 23.76
N VAL A 722 -30.04 -30.83 23.78
CA VAL A 722 -30.70 -31.42 22.60
C VAL A 722 -31.76 -30.47 22.02
N ARG A 723 -32.50 -29.75 22.87
CA ARG A 723 -33.51 -28.80 22.43
C ARG A 723 -32.89 -27.63 21.66
N THR A 724 -31.77 -27.10 22.14
CA THR A 724 -31.03 -26.04 21.45
C THR A 724 -30.50 -26.51 20.10
N PHE A 725 -29.90 -27.69 20.02
CA PHE A 725 -29.40 -28.22 18.75
C PHE A 725 -30.52 -28.52 17.76
N GLN A 726 -31.68 -29.01 18.21
CA GLN A 726 -32.86 -29.17 17.37
C GLN A 726 -33.36 -27.82 16.83
N PHE A 727 -33.39 -26.79 17.68
CA PHE A 727 -33.72 -25.42 17.26
C PHE A 727 -32.77 -24.91 16.17
N LEU A 728 -31.46 -25.10 16.34
CA LEU A 728 -30.46 -24.69 15.35
C LEU A 728 -30.60 -25.46 14.04
N ASP A 729 -30.77 -26.79 14.10
CA ASP A 729 -30.98 -27.64 12.92
C ASP A 729 -32.23 -27.20 12.14
N ASP A 730 -33.31 -26.88 12.84
CA ASP A 730 -34.55 -26.42 12.24
C ASP A 730 -34.41 -25.04 11.59
N VAL A 731 -33.76 -24.08 12.27
CA VAL A 731 -33.46 -22.75 11.71
C VAL A 731 -32.65 -22.89 10.42
N PHE A 732 -31.52 -23.61 10.46
CA PHE A 732 -30.68 -23.76 9.28
C PHE A 732 -31.37 -24.57 8.18
N SER A 733 -32.20 -25.56 8.52
CA SER A 733 -33.00 -26.31 7.54
C SER A 733 -33.93 -25.40 6.73
N GLU A 734 -34.51 -24.36 7.35
CA GLU A 734 -35.30 -23.35 6.61
C GLU A 734 -34.43 -22.40 5.77
N LEU A 735 -33.18 -22.13 6.17
CA LEU A 735 -32.27 -21.25 5.42
C LEU A 735 -31.66 -21.92 4.19
N LEU A 736 -31.38 -23.23 4.23
CA LEU A 736 -30.76 -24.00 3.13
C LEU A 736 -31.45 -23.81 1.77
N PRO A 737 -32.80 -23.90 1.64
CA PRO A 737 -33.47 -23.69 0.36
C PRO A 737 -33.57 -22.20 -0.06
N LEU A 738 -33.41 -21.25 0.87
CA LEU A 738 -33.48 -19.82 0.58
C LEU A 738 -32.14 -19.26 0.06
N LEU A 739 -31.03 -19.83 0.54
CA LEU A 739 -29.67 -19.34 0.32
C LEU A 739 -28.84 -20.43 -0.37
N PRO A 740 -28.66 -20.40 -1.69
CA PRO A 740 -27.95 -21.46 -2.42
C PRO A 740 -26.43 -21.46 -2.17
N SER A 741 -25.91 -20.52 -1.37
CA SER A 741 -24.48 -20.40 -1.03
C SER A 741 -23.89 -21.73 -0.56
N VAL A 742 -22.61 -21.94 -0.86
CA VAL A 742 -21.82 -23.04 -0.28
C VAL A 742 -21.24 -22.68 1.09
N TYR A 743 -21.32 -21.42 1.49
CA TYR A 743 -20.76 -20.89 2.74
C TYR A 743 -21.89 -20.42 3.68
N TYR A 744 -21.78 -20.80 4.95
CA TYR A 744 -22.69 -20.40 6.02
C TYR A 744 -21.86 -20.06 7.26
N SER A 745 -22.09 -18.88 7.85
CA SER A 745 -21.47 -18.53 9.12
C SER A 745 -22.38 -18.91 10.29
N PHE A 746 -21.79 -19.44 11.34
CA PHE A 746 -22.43 -19.60 12.65
C PHE A 746 -21.87 -18.61 13.67
N GLY A 747 -20.99 -17.69 13.24
CA GLY A 747 -20.35 -16.70 14.10
C GLY A 747 -19.42 -17.34 15.12
N GLY A 748 -19.76 -17.20 16.41
CA GLY A 748 -19.05 -17.84 17.52
C GLY A 748 -17.98 -16.99 18.18
N ASP A 749 -18.05 -15.68 18.02
CA ASP A 749 -17.22 -14.70 18.71
C ASP A 749 -17.74 -14.42 20.13
N GLU A 750 -16.84 -13.86 20.95
CA GLU A 750 -17.09 -13.24 22.26
C GLU A 750 -18.01 -13.99 23.26
N CYS A 751 -18.18 -15.31 23.14
CA CYS A 751 -19.12 -16.07 23.98
C CYS A 751 -18.69 -16.16 25.46
N PRO A 752 -19.44 -15.56 26.42
CA PRO A 752 -19.11 -15.66 27.84
C PRO A 752 -19.33 -17.06 28.40
N ARG A 753 -18.45 -17.47 29.32
CA ARG A 753 -18.45 -18.82 29.92
C ARG A 753 -19.09 -18.87 31.31
N ASP A 754 -19.50 -17.73 31.86
CA ASP A 754 -19.92 -17.61 33.26
C ASP A 754 -21.15 -18.45 33.58
N GLN A 755 -22.21 -18.33 32.77
CA GLN A 755 -23.46 -19.05 33.00
C GLN A 755 -23.29 -20.58 32.89
N TRP A 756 -22.43 -21.04 31.99
CA TRP A 756 -22.09 -22.46 31.90
C TRP A 756 -21.36 -22.98 33.15
N ARG A 757 -20.52 -22.15 33.78
CA ARG A 757 -19.86 -22.53 35.05
C ARG A 757 -20.84 -22.56 36.22
N GLU A 758 -21.81 -21.64 36.24
CA GLU A 758 -22.83 -21.56 37.28
C GLU A 758 -23.86 -22.71 37.21
N SER A 759 -24.26 -23.09 35.99
CA SER A 759 -25.29 -24.09 35.73
C SER A 759 -24.87 -25.50 36.21
N SER A 760 -25.72 -26.16 37.00
CA SER A 760 -25.52 -27.56 37.40
C SER A 760 -25.48 -28.49 36.18
N TYR A 761 -26.39 -28.30 35.23
CA TYR A 761 -26.44 -29.06 33.98
C TYR A 761 -25.12 -28.98 33.20
N CYS A 762 -24.61 -27.76 32.98
CA CYS A 762 -23.37 -27.58 32.23
C CYS A 762 -22.16 -28.13 32.99
N ARG A 763 -22.12 -28.01 34.32
CA ARG A 763 -21.08 -28.65 35.15
C ARG A 763 -21.11 -30.16 35.05
N ASP A 764 -22.29 -30.78 35.06
CA ASP A 764 -22.41 -32.23 34.91
C ASP A 764 -22.04 -32.68 33.48
N LEU A 765 -22.39 -31.88 32.46
CA LEU A 765 -21.95 -32.12 31.09
C LEU A 765 -20.43 -32.03 30.95
N MET A 766 -19.78 -31.03 31.56
CA MET A 766 -18.32 -30.91 31.59
C MET A 766 -17.66 -32.13 32.26
N LYS A 767 -18.23 -32.64 33.36
CA LYS A 767 -17.76 -33.90 33.99
C LYS A 767 -17.88 -35.10 33.04
N ILE A 768 -18.99 -35.21 32.30
CA ILE A 768 -19.20 -36.28 31.32
C ILE A 768 -18.15 -36.20 30.19
N LEU A 769 -17.81 -34.97 29.76
CA LEU A 769 -16.79 -34.72 28.74
C LEU A 769 -15.35 -34.87 29.27
N GLY A 770 -15.18 -34.97 30.59
CA GLY A 770 -13.86 -35.07 31.23
C GLY A 770 -13.05 -33.78 31.11
N THR A 771 -13.70 -32.62 31.10
CA THR A 771 -13.06 -31.30 31.00
C THR A 771 -13.46 -30.37 32.13
N ASP A 772 -12.56 -29.48 32.52
CA ASP A 772 -12.81 -28.37 33.44
C ASP A 772 -12.91 -27.02 32.69
N ASP A 773 -12.67 -26.99 31.37
CA ASP A 773 -12.81 -25.77 30.56
C ASP A 773 -14.20 -25.66 29.94
N ALA A 774 -14.99 -24.71 30.44
CA ALA A 774 -16.28 -24.34 29.87
C ALA A 774 -16.22 -23.93 28.38
N GLY A 775 -15.05 -23.56 27.85
CA GLY A 775 -14.87 -23.32 26.42
C GLY A 775 -15.07 -24.58 25.56
N ASP A 776 -14.92 -25.78 26.13
CA ASP A 776 -15.20 -27.02 25.43
C ASP A 776 -16.70 -27.21 25.15
N LEU A 777 -17.57 -26.50 25.87
CA LEU A 777 -19.00 -26.49 25.55
C LEU A 777 -19.29 -25.70 24.27
N GLN A 778 -18.56 -24.60 24.01
CA GLN A 778 -18.63 -23.87 22.75
C GLN A 778 -18.17 -24.75 21.57
N ALA A 779 -17.20 -25.63 21.79
CA ALA A 779 -16.73 -26.59 20.79
C ALA A 779 -17.83 -27.56 20.33
N ILE A 780 -18.78 -27.91 21.22
CA ILE A 780 -19.92 -28.76 20.88
C ILE A 780 -20.81 -28.05 19.84
N PHE A 781 -21.08 -26.76 20.01
CA PHE A 781 -21.83 -25.96 19.03
C PHE A 781 -21.14 -25.90 17.69
N ALA A 782 -19.86 -25.52 17.67
CA ALA A 782 -19.08 -25.44 16.43
C ALA A 782 -19.01 -26.79 15.71
N THR A 783 -18.82 -27.88 16.47
CA THR A 783 -18.76 -29.25 15.92
C THR A 783 -20.11 -29.69 15.36
N HIS A 784 -21.19 -29.41 16.08
CA HIS A 784 -22.55 -29.75 15.65
C HIS A 784 -22.91 -29.03 14.36
N MET A 785 -22.71 -27.71 14.31
CA MET A 785 -23.03 -26.91 13.14
C MET A 785 -22.18 -27.25 11.93
N GLU A 786 -20.88 -27.50 12.11
CA GLU A 786 -20.05 -27.97 11.01
C GLU A 786 -20.61 -29.29 10.44
N ARG A 787 -20.92 -30.27 11.30
CA ARG A 787 -21.42 -31.58 10.84
C ARG A 787 -22.74 -31.44 10.11
N PHE A 788 -23.66 -30.65 10.66
CA PHE A 788 -24.95 -30.37 10.04
C PHE A 788 -24.77 -29.74 8.65
N LEU A 789 -23.95 -28.69 8.56
CA LEU A 789 -23.69 -27.97 7.31
C LEU A 789 -22.99 -28.85 6.27
N SER A 790 -21.95 -29.58 6.68
CA SER A 790 -21.19 -30.49 5.82
C SER A 790 -22.04 -31.64 5.29
N LYS A 791 -22.93 -32.22 6.11
CA LYS A 791 -23.90 -33.24 5.68
C LYS A 791 -24.84 -32.71 4.60
N ASN A 792 -25.12 -31.41 4.59
CA ASN A 792 -25.94 -30.72 3.60
C ASN A 792 -25.13 -30.08 2.46
N GLY A 793 -23.86 -30.49 2.29
CA GLY A 793 -22.98 -30.02 1.20
C GLY A 793 -22.53 -28.56 1.33
N LYS A 794 -22.57 -28.00 2.55
CA LYS A 794 -22.16 -26.63 2.86
C LYS A 794 -20.82 -26.61 3.61
N ARG A 795 -20.18 -25.45 3.66
CA ARG A 795 -18.96 -25.18 4.42
C ARG A 795 -19.24 -24.17 5.51
N ALA A 796 -18.88 -24.52 6.74
CA ALA A 796 -19.04 -23.66 7.89
C ALA A 796 -17.97 -22.56 7.94
N ILE A 797 -18.37 -21.37 8.35
CA ILE A 797 -17.52 -20.22 8.65
C ILE A 797 -17.73 -19.84 10.13
N GLY A 798 -16.68 -19.42 10.81
CA GLY A 798 -16.81 -18.81 12.14
C GLY A 798 -15.63 -17.90 12.49
N TRP A 799 -15.85 -17.02 13.48
CA TRP A 799 -14.85 -16.07 13.97
C TRP A 799 -13.71 -16.78 14.70
N ASP A 800 -12.51 -16.18 14.69
CA ASP A 800 -11.28 -16.88 15.03
C ASP A 800 -11.17 -17.44 16.46
N GLU A 801 -12.04 -17.06 17.39
CA GLU A 801 -12.23 -17.67 18.71
C GLU A 801 -12.50 -19.17 18.64
N ILE A 802 -13.16 -19.65 17.58
CA ILE A 802 -13.44 -21.09 17.42
C ILE A 802 -12.14 -21.93 17.41
N LEU A 803 -10.99 -21.32 17.07
CA LEU A 803 -9.69 -21.98 17.06
C LEU A 803 -9.19 -22.40 18.44
N ASP A 804 -9.74 -21.82 19.50
CA ASP A 804 -9.24 -22.09 20.84
C ASP A 804 -9.63 -23.51 21.28
N ASN A 805 -10.91 -23.89 21.17
CA ASN A 805 -11.36 -25.22 21.64
C ASN A 805 -12.22 -26.03 20.65
N GLY A 806 -12.64 -25.51 19.47
CA GLY A 806 -13.74 -26.14 18.69
C GLY A 806 -13.64 -26.23 17.16
N ALA A 807 -12.63 -25.65 16.52
CA ALA A 807 -12.59 -25.59 15.06
C ALA A 807 -12.22 -26.95 14.43
N MET A 808 -13.09 -27.47 13.55
CA MET A 808 -12.77 -28.62 12.71
C MET A 808 -11.99 -28.18 11.47
N LYS A 809 -11.14 -29.07 10.91
CA LYS A 809 -10.24 -28.73 9.79
C LYS A 809 -10.96 -28.17 8.55
N SER A 810 -12.22 -28.54 8.34
CA SER A 810 -13.07 -28.11 7.23
C SER A 810 -13.65 -26.70 7.39
N THR A 811 -13.71 -26.18 8.62
CA THR A 811 -14.23 -24.84 8.93
C THR A 811 -13.31 -23.76 8.37
N ILE A 812 -13.92 -22.70 7.82
CA ILE A 812 -13.22 -21.50 7.36
C ILE A 812 -13.19 -20.50 8.51
N VAL A 813 -12.03 -19.93 8.78
CA VAL A 813 -11.84 -18.99 9.89
C VAL A 813 -11.90 -17.54 9.41
N LEU A 814 -12.70 -16.71 10.07
CA LEU A 814 -12.69 -15.25 9.94
C LEU A 814 -11.74 -14.64 10.97
N SER A 815 -10.56 -14.19 10.53
CA SER A 815 -9.52 -13.69 11.42
C SER A 815 -9.63 -12.18 11.63
N TYR A 816 -10.35 -11.76 12.67
CA TYR A 816 -10.55 -10.35 13.00
C TYR A 816 -9.56 -9.83 14.07
N ARG A 817 -9.02 -10.71 14.94
CA ARG A 817 -8.05 -10.32 15.99
C ARG A 817 -6.62 -10.12 15.45
N GLY A 818 -6.42 -10.24 14.14
CA GLY A 818 -5.13 -9.97 13.48
C GLY A 818 -4.61 -11.16 12.66
N HIS A 819 -3.30 -11.21 12.45
CA HIS A 819 -2.66 -12.28 11.67
C HIS A 819 -2.27 -13.48 12.53
N ALA A 820 -2.12 -13.33 13.85
CA ALA A 820 -1.72 -14.44 14.71
C ALA A 820 -2.76 -15.58 14.72
N PRO A 821 -4.08 -15.33 14.87
CA PRO A 821 -5.09 -16.39 14.75
C PRO A 821 -5.15 -16.98 13.34
N ALA A 822 -5.08 -16.13 12.30
CA ALA A 822 -5.00 -16.58 10.91
C ALA A 822 -3.85 -17.58 10.71
N TYR A 823 -2.66 -17.28 11.21
CA TYR A 823 -1.52 -18.18 11.05
C TYR A 823 -1.71 -19.47 11.84
N LYS A 824 -2.26 -19.42 13.06
CA LYS A 824 -2.65 -20.63 13.83
C LYS A 824 -3.56 -21.54 12.99
N ALA A 825 -4.56 -20.98 12.31
CA ALA A 825 -5.44 -21.73 11.40
C ALA A 825 -4.69 -22.30 10.18
N VAL A 826 -3.87 -21.48 9.52
CA VAL A 826 -3.08 -21.90 8.35
C VAL A 826 -2.08 -23.00 8.70
N TRP A 827 -1.46 -22.98 9.89
CA TRP A 827 -0.58 -24.03 10.38
C TRP A 827 -1.33 -25.36 10.58
N ARG A 828 -2.63 -25.29 10.87
CA ARG A 828 -3.55 -26.44 10.95
C ARG A 828 -4.14 -26.85 9.59
N ASN A 829 -3.69 -26.24 8.49
CA ASN A 829 -4.19 -26.44 7.12
C ASN A 829 -5.66 -26.06 6.93
N MET A 830 -6.13 -25.04 7.64
CA MET A 830 -7.48 -24.52 7.53
C MET A 830 -7.52 -23.31 6.60
N ASP A 831 -8.63 -23.15 5.89
CA ASP A 831 -8.90 -21.97 5.07
C ASP A 831 -9.20 -20.76 5.96
N VAL A 832 -8.69 -19.58 5.60
CA VAL A 832 -8.84 -18.33 6.35
C VAL A 832 -9.28 -17.20 5.43
N VAL A 833 -10.20 -16.37 5.91
CA VAL A 833 -10.51 -15.06 5.36
C VAL A 833 -9.99 -14.00 6.32
N MET A 834 -9.18 -13.07 5.80
CA MET A 834 -8.61 -11.99 6.60
C MET A 834 -9.63 -10.85 6.77
N CYS A 835 -9.94 -10.49 8.00
CA CYS A 835 -10.78 -9.33 8.33
C CYS A 835 -10.28 -8.59 9.57
N PRO A 836 -8.96 -8.35 9.73
CA PRO A 836 -8.41 -7.84 10.97
C PRO A 836 -8.94 -6.44 11.29
N ASN A 837 -9.46 -6.25 12.50
CA ASN A 837 -10.18 -5.04 12.90
C ASN A 837 -9.41 -3.73 12.64
N ARG A 838 -8.08 -3.77 12.84
CA ARG A 838 -7.18 -2.61 12.63
C ARG A 838 -7.13 -2.10 11.19
N TRP A 839 -7.60 -2.88 10.20
CA TRP A 839 -7.59 -2.52 8.78
C TRP A 839 -8.95 -2.70 8.08
N CYS A 840 -9.83 -3.52 8.62
CA CYS A 840 -11.01 -4.01 7.91
C CYS A 840 -12.35 -3.68 8.60
N TYR A 841 -12.37 -3.06 9.78
CA TYR A 841 -13.63 -2.64 10.43
C TYR A 841 -13.97 -1.21 10.00
N LEU A 842 -14.91 -1.10 9.06
CA LEU A 842 -15.27 0.13 8.39
C LEU A 842 -16.36 0.92 9.13
N ASP A 843 -16.81 0.43 10.28
CA ASP A 843 -17.64 1.13 11.27
C ASP A 843 -16.83 2.09 12.18
N TYR A 844 -15.50 2.04 12.10
CA TYR A 844 -14.59 2.94 12.83
C TYR A 844 -14.56 4.36 12.27
N TYR A 845 -14.14 5.33 13.08
CA TYR A 845 -13.90 6.71 12.64
C TYR A 845 -12.98 6.79 11.41
N GLN A 846 -13.27 7.71 10.50
CA GLN A 846 -12.46 7.98 9.31
C GLN A 846 -12.16 9.48 9.10
N GLU A 847 -12.88 10.34 9.81
CA GLU A 847 -12.54 11.74 10.06
C GLU A 847 -12.14 11.93 11.54
N ASP A 848 -11.93 13.18 11.94
CA ASP A 848 -11.53 13.50 13.31
C ASP A 848 -12.62 13.08 14.32
N PRO A 849 -12.34 12.16 15.26
CA PRO A 849 -13.34 11.65 16.19
C PRO A 849 -14.05 12.71 17.05
N ASP A 850 -13.43 13.87 17.27
CA ASP A 850 -14.05 14.97 18.03
C ASP A 850 -15.15 15.70 17.26
N LYS A 851 -15.23 15.50 15.93
CA LYS A 851 -16.16 16.20 15.04
C LYS A 851 -17.05 15.27 14.24
N GLU A 852 -16.56 14.07 13.93
CA GLU A 852 -17.36 13.05 13.29
C GLU A 852 -18.52 12.64 14.22
N GLN A 853 -19.68 12.34 13.64
CA GLN A 853 -20.76 11.70 14.39
C GLN A 853 -20.22 10.42 15.04
N LYS A 854 -20.68 10.12 16.26
CA LYS A 854 -20.22 8.97 17.04
C LYS A 854 -20.19 7.68 16.20
N SER A 855 -19.03 7.06 16.20
CA SER A 855 -18.68 5.83 15.47
C SER A 855 -18.02 4.87 16.45
N GLN A 856 -17.76 3.64 16.01
CA GLN A 856 -17.01 2.70 16.83
C GLN A 856 -15.55 3.17 16.99
N ASP A 857 -14.97 2.87 18.15
CA ASP A 857 -13.65 3.36 18.54
C ASP A 857 -12.55 2.94 17.54
N LEU A 858 -11.46 3.74 17.50
CA LEU A 858 -10.32 3.70 16.56
C LEU A 858 -10.50 4.58 15.31
N PHE A 859 -9.35 5.00 14.77
CA PHE A 859 -9.24 5.82 13.57
C PHE A 859 -8.66 5.00 12.41
N LEU A 860 -9.46 4.82 11.36
CA LEU A 860 -9.14 4.02 10.18
C LEU A 860 -9.32 4.85 8.89
N PRO A 861 -8.35 5.68 8.51
CA PRO A 861 -8.42 6.48 7.28
C PRO A 861 -8.27 5.60 6.04
N LEU A 862 -8.70 6.14 4.88
CA LEU A 862 -8.68 5.44 3.58
C LEU A 862 -7.33 4.81 3.25
N ARG A 863 -6.23 5.57 3.42
CA ARG A 863 -4.88 5.09 3.16
C ARG A 863 -4.52 3.84 3.98
N LYS A 864 -4.96 3.76 5.23
CA LYS A 864 -4.64 2.62 6.10
C LYS A 864 -5.34 1.34 5.62
N VAL A 865 -6.57 1.45 5.11
CA VAL A 865 -7.27 0.33 4.45
C VAL A 865 -6.54 -0.04 3.16
N TYR A 866 -6.21 0.95 2.34
CA TYR A 866 -5.50 0.72 1.08
C TYR A 866 -4.17 0.03 1.27
N ASP A 867 -3.36 0.44 2.25
CA ASP A 867 -2.01 -0.08 2.47
C ASP A 867 -2.00 -1.53 2.98
N TYR A 868 -3.15 -2.05 3.45
CA TYR A 868 -3.24 -3.41 3.95
C TYR A 868 -2.94 -4.47 2.87
N PHE A 869 -2.27 -5.56 3.27
CA PHE A 869 -2.04 -6.71 2.41
C PHE A 869 -2.32 -8.01 3.19
N PRO A 870 -3.24 -8.89 2.73
CA PRO A 870 -3.72 -10.02 3.54
C PRO A 870 -2.67 -11.09 3.87
N ILE A 871 -1.68 -11.28 3.01
CA ILE A 871 -0.61 -12.27 3.21
C ILE A 871 0.59 -11.54 3.80
N GLY A 872 0.84 -11.72 5.10
CA GLY A 872 2.02 -11.13 5.74
C GLY A 872 3.31 -11.86 5.34
N ASP A 873 4.43 -11.16 5.52
CA ASP A 873 5.74 -11.58 5.00
C ASP A 873 6.28 -12.88 5.62
N THR A 874 5.84 -13.22 6.82
CA THR A 874 6.29 -14.41 7.56
C THR A 874 5.61 -15.71 7.08
N LEU A 875 4.61 -15.65 6.19
CA LEU A 875 3.93 -16.83 5.70
C LEU A 875 4.61 -17.40 4.43
N SER A 876 5.10 -18.63 4.51
CA SER A 876 5.73 -19.31 3.36
C SER A 876 4.79 -19.43 2.15
N ALA A 877 5.34 -19.36 0.94
CA ALA A 877 4.57 -19.40 -0.31
C ALA A 877 3.66 -20.63 -0.45
N SER A 878 4.10 -21.80 0.04
CA SER A 878 3.32 -23.05 0.03
C SER A 878 2.02 -22.97 0.83
N ARG A 879 1.94 -22.05 1.79
CA ARG A 879 0.79 -21.84 2.68
C ARG A 879 -0.13 -20.70 2.23
N HIS A 880 0.28 -19.90 1.23
CA HIS A 880 -0.55 -18.79 0.72
C HIS A 880 -1.93 -19.24 0.26
N LYS A 881 -2.05 -20.47 -0.25
CA LYS A 881 -3.31 -21.08 -0.70
C LYS A 881 -4.41 -21.16 0.36
N TYR A 882 -4.06 -21.15 1.64
CA TYR A 882 -5.01 -21.19 2.75
C TYR A 882 -5.59 -19.81 3.07
N ILE A 883 -4.96 -18.72 2.63
CA ILE A 883 -5.56 -17.38 2.71
C ILE A 883 -6.48 -17.21 1.51
N MET A 884 -7.79 -17.37 1.73
CA MET A 884 -8.81 -17.29 0.68
C MET A 884 -8.96 -15.86 0.12
N GLY A 885 -8.72 -14.86 0.96
CA GLY A 885 -8.82 -13.45 0.62
C GLY A 885 -9.12 -12.56 1.81
N VAL A 886 -9.87 -11.49 1.55
CA VAL A 886 -10.10 -10.39 2.51
C VAL A 886 -11.58 -10.02 2.60
N GLN A 887 -11.99 -9.56 3.78
CA GLN A 887 -13.33 -9.05 4.06
C GLN A 887 -13.28 -7.78 4.91
N GLY A 888 -14.09 -6.78 4.54
CA GLY A 888 -14.38 -5.62 5.38
C GLY A 888 -15.65 -5.86 6.18
N CYS A 889 -15.78 -5.28 7.36
CA CYS A 889 -16.95 -5.43 8.23
C CYS A 889 -17.56 -4.05 8.52
N ILE A 890 -18.87 -3.94 8.46
CA ILE A 890 -19.63 -2.77 8.91
C ILE A 890 -20.56 -3.25 10.01
N TRP A 891 -20.10 -3.11 11.25
CA TRP A 891 -20.91 -3.38 12.44
C TRP A 891 -21.95 -2.29 12.68
N GLY A 892 -23.08 -2.68 13.26
CA GLY A 892 -24.33 -1.94 13.18
C GLY A 892 -24.65 -1.04 14.37
N GLU A 893 -23.80 -0.95 15.39
CA GLU A 893 -24.08 -0.20 16.64
C GLU A 893 -24.38 1.27 16.37
N TYR A 894 -23.61 1.90 15.48
CA TYR A 894 -23.75 3.31 15.11
C TYR A 894 -24.15 3.51 13.63
N CYS A 895 -24.85 2.52 13.06
CA CYS A 895 -25.39 2.52 11.69
C CYS A 895 -26.92 2.66 11.69
N GLN A 896 -27.45 3.78 12.21
CA GLN A 896 -28.90 3.95 12.42
C GLN A 896 -29.73 3.87 11.12
N ASP A 897 -29.14 4.22 9.98
CA ASP A 897 -29.79 4.16 8.67
C ASP A 897 -28.81 3.85 7.53
N ALA A 898 -29.37 3.68 6.33
CA ALA A 898 -28.61 3.42 5.10
C ALA A 898 -27.56 4.49 4.78
N LYS A 899 -27.85 5.77 5.00
CA LYS A 899 -26.90 6.85 4.71
C LYS A 899 -25.71 6.79 5.67
N ARG A 900 -25.96 6.43 6.93
CA ARG A 900 -24.91 6.26 7.93
C ARG A 900 -24.02 5.07 7.60
N ALA A 901 -24.61 3.94 7.21
CA ALA A 901 -23.85 2.77 6.75
C ALA A 901 -22.99 3.10 5.51
N GLU A 902 -23.53 3.87 4.55
CA GLU A 902 -22.78 4.36 3.39
C GLU A 902 -21.63 5.29 3.78
N TYR A 903 -21.88 6.23 4.69
CA TYR A 903 -20.88 7.16 5.18
C TYR A 903 -19.71 6.41 5.80
N LEU A 904 -19.99 5.44 6.68
CA LEU A 904 -18.98 4.63 7.37
C LEU A 904 -18.21 3.74 6.38
N GLY A 905 -18.91 3.02 5.50
CA GLY A 905 -18.28 2.09 4.56
C GLY A 905 -17.49 2.76 3.43
N PHE A 906 -17.99 3.87 2.85
CA PHE A 906 -17.45 4.45 1.62
C PHE A 906 -16.71 5.77 1.87
N PRO A 907 -15.52 5.98 1.27
CA PRO A 907 -14.92 5.22 0.16
C PRO A 907 -14.01 4.04 0.56
N ARG A 908 -13.95 3.65 1.84
CA ARG A 908 -13.02 2.60 2.31
C ARG A 908 -13.26 1.22 1.71
N THR A 909 -14.52 0.86 1.43
CA THR A 909 -14.88 -0.36 0.68
C THR A 909 -14.21 -0.41 -0.69
N VAL A 910 -14.09 0.75 -1.37
CA VAL A 910 -13.43 0.85 -2.68
C VAL A 910 -11.93 0.55 -2.56
N ALA A 911 -11.25 1.06 -1.53
CA ALA A 911 -9.86 0.70 -1.26
C ALA A 911 -9.69 -0.79 -0.98
N LEU A 912 -10.61 -1.40 -0.22
CA LEU A 912 -10.56 -2.82 0.09
C LEU A 912 -10.77 -3.71 -1.16
N SER A 913 -11.56 -3.24 -2.13
CA SER A 913 -11.69 -3.93 -3.42
C SER A 913 -10.34 -4.07 -4.14
N GLU A 914 -9.47 -3.05 -4.03
CA GLU A 914 -8.13 -3.07 -4.61
C GLU A 914 -7.19 -4.00 -3.84
N VAL A 915 -7.34 -4.09 -2.51
CA VAL A 915 -6.61 -5.05 -1.66
C VAL A 915 -6.96 -6.50 -2.03
N GLY A 916 -8.22 -6.79 -2.33
CA GLY A 916 -8.69 -8.12 -2.73
C GLY A 916 -8.33 -8.50 -4.18
N TRP A 917 -8.06 -7.52 -5.05
CA TRP A 917 -7.86 -7.72 -6.48
C TRP A 917 -6.39 -7.68 -6.91
N CYS A 918 -5.61 -6.72 -6.41
CA CYS A 918 -4.29 -6.42 -6.93
C CYS A 918 -3.16 -7.17 -6.20
N ASP A 919 -2.13 -7.54 -6.95
CA ASP A 919 -0.85 -7.97 -6.37
C ASP A 919 -0.18 -6.84 -5.60
N ARG A 920 0.50 -7.15 -4.49
CA ARG A 920 1.18 -6.17 -3.62
C ARG A 920 2.08 -5.20 -4.39
N GLY A 921 2.84 -5.72 -5.36
CA GLY A 921 3.78 -4.94 -6.16
C GLY A 921 3.14 -4.03 -7.22
N ASN A 922 1.83 -4.12 -7.43
CA ASN A 922 1.09 -3.31 -8.39
C ASN A 922 0.25 -2.22 -7.71
N LYS A 923 0.22 -2.18 -6.36
CA LYS A 923 -0.51 -1.14 -5.62
C LYS A 923 0.23 0.19 -5.69
N ASN A 924 -0.52 1.26 -5.95
CA ASN A 924 -0.04 2.64 -5.95
C ASN A 924 -1.14 3.56 -5.42
N PHE A 925 -1.00 4.01 -4.17
CA PHE A 925 -2.03 4.79 -3.49
C PHE A 925 -2.36 6.11 -4.20
N GLN A 926 -1.36 6.79 -4.76
CA GLN A 926 -1.59 8.06 -5.47
C GLN A 926 -2.36 7.85 -6.77
N ASN A 927 -2.01 6.80 -7.52
CA ASN A 927 -2.77 6.44 -8.71
C ASN A 927 -4.20 6.03 -8.35
N PHE A 928 -4.39 5.26 -7.28
CA PHE A 928 -5.69 4.95 -6.71
C PHE A 928 -6.48 6.23 -6.39
N CYS A 929 -5.91 7.19 -5.65
CA CYS A 929 -6.55 8.47 -5.36
C CYS A 929 -6.90 9.27 -6.63
N ALA A 930 -6.08 9.20 -7.67
CA ALA A 930 -6.37 9.84 -8.95
C ALA A 930 -7.58 9.20 -9.66
N ARG A 931 -7.67 7.86 -9.65
CA ARG A 931 -8.82 7.12 -10.21
C ARG A 931 -10.09 7.32 -9.37
N MET A 932 -9.95 7.46 -8.04
CA MET A 932 -11.04 7.76 -7.11
C MET A 932 -11.80 9.03 -7.49
N LEU A 933 -11.15 10.03 -8.12
CA LEU A 933 -11.85 11.24 -8.58
C LEU A 933 -12.97 10.93 -9.58
N LYS A 934 -12.77 9.97 -10.50
CA LYS A 934 -13.84 9.50 -11.41
C LYS A 934 -14.82 8.61 -10.65
N ASP A 935 -14.33 7.84 -9.69
CA ASP A 935 -15.15 6.92 -8.91
C ASP A 935 -16.15 7.63 -7.98
N PHE A 936 -15.77 8.73 -7.34
CA PHE A 936 -16.71 9.58 -6.58
C PHE A 936 -17.88 10.04 -7.45
N ARG A 937 -17.67 10.34 -8.74
CA ARG A 937 -18.78 10.66 -9.66
C ARG A 937 -19.68 9.46 -9.94
N ARG A 938 -19.16 8.24 -9.90
CA ARG A 938 -19.97 7.00 -10.04
C ARG A 938 -20.77 6.75 -8.76
N LEU A 939 -20.15 6.96 -7.60
CA LEU A 939 -20.82 6.93 -6.30
C LEU A 939 -21.92 8.01 -6.21
N ASP A 940 -21.67 9.22 -6.73
CA ASP A 940 -22.68 10.28 -6.84
C ASP A 940 -23.84 9.87 -7.76
N ALA A 941 -23.56 9.22 -8.90
CA ALA A 941 -24.58 8.71 -9.82
C ALA A 941 -25.45 7.59 -9.20
N LYS A 942 -24.91 6.87 -8.21
CA LYS A 942 -25.64 5.90 -7.36
C LYS A 942 -26.19 6.53 -6.08
N HIS A 943 -26.07 7.84 -5.90
CA HIS A 943 -26.55 8.56 -4.72
C HIS A 943 -26.00 8.01 -3.39
N VAL A 944 -24.70 7.68 -3.34
CA VAL A 944 -24.05 7.14 -2.13
C VAL A 944 -23.66 8.28 -1.18
N ALA A 945 -24.05 8.19 0.08
CA ALA A 945 -23.71 9.16 1.13
C ALA A 945 -22.30 8.94 1.72
N TYR A 946 -21.28 8.83 0.86
CA TYR A 946 -19.89 8.56 1.28
C TYR A 946 -19.26 9.69 2.10
N SER A 947 -18.29 9.32 2.95
CA SER A 947 -17.51 10.28 3.75
C SER A 947 -16.67 11.25 2.90
N LYS A 948 -16.52 12.49 3.39
CA LYS A 948 -15.75 13.54 2.72
C LYS A 948 -14.28 13.59 3.16
N ALA A 949 -13.82 12.65 3.99
CA ALA A 949 -12.45 12.58 4.51
C ALA A 949 -11.38 12.71 3.43
N PHE A 950 -11.60 12.10 2.26
CA PHE A 950 -10.70 12.15 1.10
C PHE A 950 -10.33 13.58 0.66
N PHE A 951 -11.29 14.51 0.78
CA PHE A 951 -11.13 15.90 0.36
C PHE A 951 -10.55 16.79 1.46
N ASN A 952 -10.49 16.31 2.71
CA ASN A 952 -10.18 17.10 3.88
C ASN A 952 -8.75 16.78 4.39
N VAL A 953 -8.16 17.73 5.13
CA VAL A 953 -6.89 17.49 5.81
C VAL A 953 -7.11 16.62 7.05
N ILE A 954 -6.28 15.61 7.23
CA ILE A 954 -6.35 14.65 8.35
C ILE A 954 -5.23 14.96 9.36
N PHE A 955 -5.61 14.99 10.64
CA PHE A 955 -4.69 15.18 11.78
C PHE A 955 -4.21 13.84 12.32
N ASN A 956 -2.96 13.50 12.07
CA ASN A 956 -2.33 12.26 12.54
C ASN A 956 -1.42 12.56 13.73
N PHE A 957 -1.83 12.09 14.91
CA PHE A 957 -1.12 12.24 16.17
C PHE A 957 -1.57 11.13 17.13
N ASP A 958 -0.78 10.87 18.18
CA ASP A 958 -1.15 9.89 19.21
C ASP A 958 -2.24 10.46 20.12
N ARG A 959 -3.48 10.01 19.88
CA ARG A 959 -4.67 10.43 20.62
C ARG A 959 -4.69 9.91 22.06
N LYS A 960 -3.89 8.90 22.40
CA LYS A 960 -3.79 8.37 23.77
C LYS A 960 -2.82 9.16 24.62
N LYS A 961 -1.81 9.77 24.00
CA LYS A 961 -0.85 10.61 24.71
C LYS A 961 -1.55 11.88 25.21
N ARG A 962 -1.47 12.13 26.52
CA ARG A 962 -2.01 13.34 27.15
C ARG A 962 -0.95 14.39 27.47
N ASP A 963 0.32 14.00 27.40
CA ASP A 963 1.45 14.90 27.70
C ASP A 963 1.83 15.73 26.48
N TYR A 964 2.16 16.99 26.74
CA TYR A 964 2.66 17.96 25.76
C TYR A 964 4.16 18.20 25.96
N PRO A 965 4.91 18.51 24.88
CA PRO A 965 4.46 18.70 23.50
C PRO A 965 4.16 17.40 22.75
N GLN A 966 3.30 17.50 21.73
CA GLN A 966 2.96 16.39 20.84
C GLN A 966 3.45 16.64 19.40
N LYS A 967 3.78 15.55 18.70
CA LYS A 967 4.10 15.56 17.27
C LYS A 967 2.80 15.37 16.47
N LEU A 968 2.55 16.28 15.54
CA LEU A 968 1.39 16.30 14.67
C LEU A 968 1.81 16.21 13.19
N LYS A 969 1.31 15.19 12.48
CA LYS A 969 1.44 15.05 11.03
C LYS A 969 0.12 15.36 10.34
N LEU A 970 0.12 16.26 9.35
CA LEU A 970 -1.03 16.56 8.51
C LEU A 970 -0.93 15.80 7.18
N THR A 971 -2.02 15.19 6.73
CA THR A 971 -2.08 14.48 5.44
C THR A 971 -3.35 14.82 4.68
N ILE A 972 -3.35 14.64 3.36
CA ILE A 972 -4.54 14.68 2.53
C ILE A 972 -4.44 13.62 1.44
N ASP A 973 -5.56 12.96 1.13
CA ASP A 973 -5.62 11.90 0.12
C ASP A 973 -5.87 12.45 -1.30
N TYR A 974 -6.47 13.64 -1.41
CA TYR A 974 -6.69 14.32 -2.70
C TYR A 974 -5.37 14.55 -3.46
N PRO A 975 -5.26 14.07 -4.72
CA PRO A 975 -4.01 14.09 -5.46
C PRO A 975 -3.56 15.51 -5.81
N ASN A 976 -2.24 15.77 -5.75
CA ASN A 976 -1.59 17.04 -6.07
C ASN A 976 -2.03 18.25 -5.21
N ALA A 977 -2.66 18.01 -4.05
CA ALA A 977 -3.05 19.07 -3.14
C ALA A 977 -1.91 19.44 -2.16
N VAL A 978 -1.77 20.74 -1.89
CA VAL A 978 -0.81 21.28 -0.91
C VAL A 978 -1.56 21.70 0.35
N ILE A 979 -1.11 21.23 1.50
CA ILE A 979 -1.71 21.57 2.80
C ILE A 979 -1.19 22.94 3.25
N ARG A 980 -2.10 23.81 3.67
CA ARG A 980 -1.80 25.08 4.36
C ARG A 980 -2.42 25.08 5.73
N TYR A 981 -1.79 25.76 6.68
CA TYR A 981 -2.22 25.77 8.07
C TYR A 981 -1.91 27.08 8.80
N THR A 982 -2.53 27.21 9.97
CA THR A 982 -2.25 28.22 11.01
C THR A 982 -2.24 27.51 12.37
N THR A 983 -1.52 28.04 13.36
CA THR A 983 -1.43 27.46 14.72
C THR A 983 -1.99 28.38 15.80
N ASP A 984 -2.51 29.53 15.40
CA ASP A 984 -3.07 30.58 16.26
C ASP A 984 -4.60 30.67 16.15
N GLY A 985 -5.25 29.69 15.51
CA GLY A 985 -6.69 29.66 15.28
C GLY A 985 -7.22 30.63 14.22
N LYS A 986 -6.37 31.39 13.52
CA LYS A 986 -6.79 32.21 12.37
C LYS A 986 -7.22 31.36 11.19
N ALA A 987 -8.10 31.90 10.35
CA ALA A 987 -8.54 31.22 9.13
C ALA A 987 -7.37 30.90 8.18
N VAL A 988 -7.46 29.76 7.50
CA VAL A 988 -6.49 29.34 6.49
C VAL A 988 -6.85 30.00 5.17
N THR A 989 -5.88 30.67 4.57
CA THR A 989 -5.99 31.30 3.26
C THR A 989 -5.04 30.60 2.28
N PRO A 990 -5.20 30.81 0.96
CA PRO A 990 -4.20 30.38 -0.02
C PRO A 990 -2.79 30.96 0.18
N HIS A 991 -2.63 31.90 1.12
CA HIS A 991 -1.36 32.55 1.48
C HIS A 991 -0.84 32.14 2.87
N SER A 992 -1.62 31.37 3.65
CA SER A 992 -1.18 30.83 4.94
C SER A 992 0.02 29.90 4.80
N GLN A 993 0.71 29.62 5.91
CA GLN A 993 1.92 28.80 5.90
C GLN A 993 1.65 27.44 5.23
N ILE A 994 2.54 27.04 4.34
CA ILE A 994 2.51 25.71 3.74
C ILE A 994 3.01 24.73 4.78
N TYR A 995 2.30 23.63 4.94
CA TYR A 995 2.70 22.53 5.81
C TYR A 995 3.98 21.87 5.27
N ASP A 996 5.01 21.82 6.10
CA ASP A 996 6.37 21.43 5.71
C ASP A 996 6.94 20.22 6.43
N GLY A 997 6.14 19.54 7.26
CA GLY A 997 6.57 18.36 7.99
C GLY A 997 5.92 18.28 9.36
N ILE A 998 6.49 17.50 10.27
CA ILE A 998 5.91 17.28 11.59
C ILE A 998 5.84 18.60 12.37
N LEU A 999 4.65 18.96 12.86
CA LEU A 999 4.44 20.09 13.76
C LEU A 999 4.63 19.64 15.21
N THR A 1000 5.16 20.53 16.04
CA THR A 1000 5.16 20.36 17.49
C THR A 1000 4.07 21.25 18.06
N VAL A 1001 3.08 20.65 18.72
CA VAL A 1001 1.94 21.35 19.33
C VAL A 1001 2.02 21.25 20.86
N VAL A 1002 1.64 22.33 21.54
CA VAL A 1002 1.51 22.39 23.01
C VAL A 1002 0.05 22.54 23.40
N LYS A 1003 -0.27 22.34 24.69
CA LYS A 1003 -1.63 22.54 25.21
C LYS A 1003 -2.13 23.96 24.92
N GLY A 1004 -3.34 24.07 24.41
CA GLY A 1004 -3.97 25.30 23.93
C GLY A 1004 -3.72 25.62 22.45
N THR A 1005 -2.88 24.86 21.74
CA THR A 1005 -2.60 25.15 20.31
C THR A 1005 -3.85 24.87 19.48
N ILE A 1006 -4.29 25.85 18.69
CA ILE A 1006 -5.40 25.69 17.73
C ILE A 1006 -4.81 25.62 16.33
N VAL A 1007 -4.76 24.40 15.78
CA VAL A 1007 -4.30 24.18 14.41
C VAL A 1007 -5.48 24.17 13.47
N LYS A 1008 -5.52 25.11 12.52
CA LYS A 1008 -6.45 25.05 11.38
C LYS A 1008 -5.69 24.69 10.12
N ALA A 1009 -6.28 23.84 9.29
CA ALA A 1009 -5.66 23.40 8.05
C ALA A 1009 -6.68 23.29 6.91
N ARG A 1010 -6.20 23.55 5.68
CA ARG A 1010 -6.96 23.35 4.45
C ARG A 1010 -6.01 23.07 3.30
N ALA A 1011 -6.44 22.26 2.35
CA ALA A 1011 -5.66 21.99 1.17
C ALA A 1011 -6.02 22.87 -0.02
N TYR A 1012 -5.06 23.10 -0.91
CA TYR A 1012 -5.19 23.92 -2.10
C TYR A 1012 -4.50 23.26 -3.30
N LEU A 1013 -5.05 23.43 -4.49
CA LEU A 1013 -4.38 23.04 -5.73
C LEU A 1013 -3.30 24.06 -6.11
N GLY A 1014 -2.46 23.71 -7.09
CA GLY A 1014 -1.40 24.60 -7.59
C GLY A 1014 -1.91 25.96 -8.10
N ASP A 1015 -3.15 26.01 -8.58
CA ASP A 1015 -3.84 27.25 -8.99
C ASP A 1015 -4.54 27.99 -7.83
N ARG A 1016 -4.27 27.60 -6.59
CA ARG A 1016 -4.81 28.15 -5.35
C ARG A 1016 -6.32 27.96 -5.13
N ARG A 1017 -6.99 27.12 -5.94
CA ARG A 1017 -8.36 26.71 -5.61
C ARG A 1017 -8.36 25.82 -4.37
N PRO A 1018 -9.29 26.04 -3.42
CA PRO A 1018 -9.38 25.22 -2.23
C PRO A 1018 -9.90 23.81 -2.55
N VAL A 1019 -9.42 22.83 -1.78
CA VAL A 1019 -9.89 21.44 -1.77
C VAL A 1019 -10.52 21.17 -0.40
N GLY A 1020 -11.69 20.54 -0.39
CA GLY A 1020 -12.44 20.24 0.83
C GLY A 1020 -12.76 21.48 1.68
N ILE A 1021 -13.01 21.23 2.96
CA ILE A 1021 -13.30 22.27 3.95
C ILE A 1021 -12.06 22.63 4.78
N GLU A 1022 -12.11 23.79 5.44
CA GLU A 1022 -11.17 24.08 6.53
C GLU A 1022 -11.49 23.19 7.73
N VAL A 1023 -10.48 22.51 8.24
CA VAL A 1023 -10.56 21.68 9.44
C VAL A 1023 -9.76 22.34 10.57
N SER A 1024 -10.12 22.05 11.81
CA SER A 1024 -9.57 22.72 13.00
C SER A 1024 -9.45 21.72 14.14
N LYS A 1025 -8.34 21.73 14.87
CA LYS A 1025 -8.13 20.91 16.07
C LYS A 1025 -7.56 21.78 17.18
N THR A 1026 -8.08 21.60 18.38
CA THR A 1026 -7.51 22.16 19.61
C THR A 1026 -6.78 21.04 20.34
N PHE A 1027 -5.52 21.29 20.70
CA PHE A 1027 -4.67 20.36 21.43
C PHE A 1027 -4.61 20.77 22.91
#